data_AF-A0A3R6S8N3-F1
#
_entry.id   AF-A0A3R6S8N3-F1
#
_cell.length_a   1.000
_cell.length_b   1.000
_cell.length_c   1.000
_cell.angle_alpha   90.00
_cell.angle_beta   90.00
_cell.angle_gamma   90.00
#
_symmetry.space_group_name_H-M   'P 1'
#
loop_
_entity.id
_entity.type
_entity.pdbx_description
1 polymer ?
#
loop_
_entity_poly.entity_id
_entity_poly.type
_entity_poly.pdbx_seq_one_letter_code
_entity_poly.pdbx_strand_id
1 'polypeptide(L)'
;MSDNKKPLIIITGPTAVGKTELSIALAKRIGGEIISADSMQVYRHMDIGTAKIMPDEMQGVKHYLIDELEPDEEFNVTIFKQKCDRYIEEIYSHGNIPIIVGGTGFYIQAVLYDIDFTKTETDDAYRKELQKFADEHGNEALHDRLKEIDEKAAEQIHPNNVKRVIRALEYFEQTGEKISEHNDEQHQNESPFDFRYYVLRLPREILYERINKRVDIMRAAGLTEEVKKLMDMGCTKDMVSMQGIGYRQIIDAFEQKCNMDEAYERIKLDTRHFAKRQFTWFNREKTVTWIDKDKFRDENELLDYCLSDMEDILLNNQLMEERKMSNLLKEQYMSAGITEEVYDFCDRIADGLKERFEKIDEVAQINQIKVLCAMQKERVSAGCFESSTGYGYDDLGRETLEAVYADVFHAESALVRPQLTCGTHALTTALSAILRPGDELLTPVGKPYDTLEGVIGIKGDDNPPGSLKEFGISYRQVDLLEDGSFDFDAIKEAINDKTKLVTIQRSKGYATRPTLSVKRIGELISFIKSIKPEVICMVDNCYGEFVETIEPTDVGADMCVGSLIKNPGGGLAPIGGYIVGKKELIDLCAYRLTAPGLGKEVGATLGVNRVFFQGFFLAPTVTAGALKGAIFAANVYEKLGYKVVPDSTESRHDIIQAVTLGSPEAVIAFCKGIQAGSPVDSHVAPEPYAMPGYHSDVIMAAGAFIQGSSIELSADGPIEPPFAVYFQGGLTWYHARFGITMSLQYMKNEGLISQL
;
A
#
# COMPACT_ATOMS: atom_id res chain seq x y z
N MET A 1 16.12 23.87 4.16
CA MET A 1 14.68 23.57 4.03
C MET A 1 14.18 23.41 5.44
N SER A 2 13.35 24.34 5.90
CA SER A 2 12.89 24.42 7.29
C SER A 2 12.25 23.12 7.74
N ASP A 3 12.55 22.75 8.98
CA ASP A 3 12.24 21.47 9.62
C ASP A 3 10.76 21.05 9.55
N ASN A 4 10.57 19.74 9.63
CA ASN A 4 9.36 18.92 9.47
C ASN A 4 8.23 19.25 10.48
N LYS A 5 7.64 20.45 10.43
CA LYS A 5 6.55 20.87 11.34
C LYS A 5 5.24 20.11 11.04
N LYS A 6 4.54 19.65 12.08
CA LYS A 6 3.27 18.90 11.97
C LYS A 6 2.06 19.85 11.78
N PRO A 7 0.99 19.39 11.10
CA PRO A 7 -0.17 20.22 10.79
C PRO A 7 -1.09 20.49 12.00
N LEU A 8 -1.41 21.75 12.28
CA LEU A 8 -2.38 22.14 13.31
C LEU A 8 -3.42 23.13 12.76
N ILE A 9 -4.70 22.83 12.93
CA ILE A 9 -5.77 23.72 12.46
C ILE A 9 -6.44 24.41 13.65
N ILE A 10 -6.72 25.71 13.50
CA ILE A 10 -7.38 26.50 14.53
C ILE A 10 -8.60 27.18 13.92
N ILE A 11 -9.75 27.02 14.56
CA ILE A 11 -10.99 27.70 14.21
C ILE A 11 -11.47 28.49 15.41
N THR A 12 -11.36 29.82 15.33
CA THR A 12 -11.74 30.74 16.38
C THR A 12 -12.74 31.80 15.90
N GLY A 13 -13.16 32.66 16.82
CA GLY A 13 -14.09 33.75 16.56
C GLY A 13 -15.02 34.00 17.74
N PRO A 14 -15.83 35.07 17.70
CA PRO A 14 -16.71 35.42 18.80
C PRO A 14 -17.74 34.31 19.08
N THR A 15 -18.29 34.30 20.30
CA THR A 15 -19.42 33.42 20.61
C THR A 15 -20.58 33.64 19.64
N ALA A 16 -21.35 32.59 19.36
CA ALA A 16 -22.47 32.56 18.40
C ALA A 16 -22.14 32.79 16.91
N VAL A 17 -20.86 32.85 16.50
CA VAL A 17 -20.47 32.98 15.07
C VAL A 17 -20.67 31.67 14.26
N GLY A 18 -20.76 30.52 14.93
CA GLY A 18 -20.95 29.20 14.30
C GLY A 18 -19.64 28.47 13.99
N LYS A 19 -18.74 28.37 14.98
CA LYS A 19 -17.46 27.62 14.87
C LYS A 19 -17.66 26.11 14.82
N THR A 20 -18.54 25.60 15.68
CA THR A 20 -18.78 24.17 15.90
C THR A 20 -19.21 23.44 14.62
N GLU A 21 -20.11 24.05 13.85
CA GLU A 21 -20.60 23.49 12.58
C GLU A 21 -19.47 23.33 11.56
N LEU A 22 -18.68 24.39 11.34
CA LEU A 22 -17.52 24.35 10.45
C LEU A 22 -16.45 23.35 10.92
N SER A 23 -16.16 23.30 12.23
CA SER A 23 -15.12 22.40 12.75
C SER A 23 -15.46 20.92 12.55
N ILE A 24 -16.73 20.54 12.74
CA ILE A 24 -17.15 19.14 12.53
C ILE A 24 -17.10 18.79 11.04
N ALA A 25 -17.59 19.69 10.17
CA ALA A 25 -17.57 19.49 8.74
C ALA A 25 -16.13 19.34 8.21
N LEU A 26 -15.21 20.18 8.72
CA LEU A 26 -13.80 20.10 8.39
C LEU A 26 -13.15 18.81 8.92
N ALA A 27 -13.35 18.48 10.19
CA ALA A 27 -12.82 17.26 10.81
C ALA A 27 -13.17 16.00 10.00
N LYS A 28 -14.41 15.88 9.52
CA LYS A 28 -14.84 14.75 8.70
C LYS A 28 -14.13 14.67 7.34
N ARG A 29 -13.77 15.81 6.75
CA ARG A 29 -13.15 15.85 5.42
C ARG A 29 -11.66 15.58 5.47
N ILE A 30 -10.98 15.97 6.55
CA ILE A 30 -9.52 15.86 6.68
C ILE A 30 -9.05 14.77 7.64
N GLY A 31 -9.97 14.00 8.24
CA GLY A 31 -9.61 13.04 9.29
C GLY A 31 -9.12 13.75 10.55
N GLY A 32 -9.84 14.77 11.01
CA GLY A 32 -9.46 15.57 12.17
C GLY A 32 -10.19 15.19 13.45
N GLU A 33 -9.60 15.57 14.58
CA GLU A 33 -10.22 15.50 15.91
C GLU A 33 -10.17 16.87 16.59
N ILE A 34 -11.17 17.18 17.43
CA ILE A 34 -11.38 18.55 17.93
C ILE A 34 -10.92 18.69 19.38
N ILE A 35 -10.13 19.72 19.67
CA ILE A 35 -9.77 20.12 21.04
C ILE A 35 -10.49 21.43 21.37
N SER A 36 -11.33 21.43 22.41
CA SER A 36 -12.06 22.62 22.83
C SER A 36 -11.17 23.63 23.57
N ALA A 37 -11.04 24.84 23.03
CA ALA A 37 -10.39 26.00 23.67
C ALA A 37 -11.43 26.96 24.29
N ASP A 38 -12.38 26.40 25.04
CA ASP A 38 -13.38 27.13 25.82
C ASP A 38 -13.18 26.85 27.32
N SER A 39 -13.07 27.91 28.11
CA SER A 39 -12.78 27.79 29.56
C SER A 39 -13.96 27.25 30.37
N MET A 40 -15.18 27.24 29.82
CA MET A 40 -16.40 26.85 30.53
C MET A 40 -16.93 25.48 30.09
N GLN A 41 -16.73 25.07 28.83
CA GLN A 41 -17.26 23.79 28.32
C GLN A 41 -16.52 22.55 28.87
N VAL A 42 -15.37 22.75 29.53
CA VAL A 42 -14.61 21.67 30.17
C VAL A 42 -15.34 21.03 31.36
N TYR A 43 -16.25 21.78 32.00
CA TYR A 43 -16.91 21.37 33.23
C TYR A 43 -18.17 20.54 32.98
N ARG A 44 -18.34 19.48 33.76
CA ARG A 44 -19.53 18.63 33.81
C ARG A 44 -20.73 19.38 34.37
N HIS A 45 -21.92 18.95 33.98
CA HIS A 45 -23.20 19.48 34.48
C HIS A 45 -23.51 20.95 34.11
N MET A 46 -22.72 21.54 33.23
CA MET A 46 -22.79 22.93 32.78
C MET A 46 -23.11 22.98 31.28
N ASP A 47 -24.25 22.42 30.86
CA ASP A 47 -24.54 22.13 29.46
C ASP A 47 -25.24 23.30 28.77
N ILE A 48 -26.26 23.87 29.42
CA ILE A 48 -27.11 24.93 28.87
C ILE A 48 -26.37 26.26 28.89
N GLY A 49 -25.82 26.67 30.04
CA GLY A 49 -25.21 27.99 30.19
C GLY A 49 -23.95 28.19 29.36
N THR A 50 -23.25 27.11 29.01
CA THR A 50 -22.06 27.14 28.14
C THR A 50 -22.41 26.89 26.67
N ALA A 51 -23.68 26.53 26.38
CA ALA A 51 -24.12 25.84 25.16
C ALA A 51 -23.08 24.82 24.68
N LYS A 52 -22.86 23.84 25.55
CA LYS A 52 -21.99 22.70 25.30
C LYS A 52 -22.50 21.91 24.11
N ILE A 53 -21.58 21.40 23.31
CA ILE A 53 -21.92 20.49 22.22
C ILE A 53 -22.27 19.12 22.80
N MET A 54 -23.41 18.57 22.40
CA MET A 54 -23.88 17.25 22.86
C MET A 54 -23.37 16.12 21.96
N PRO A 55 -23.28 14.86 22.44
CA PRO A 55 -22.77 13.73 21.66
C PRO A 55 -23.43 13.54 20.28
N ASP A 56 -24.74 13.74 20.17
CA ASP A 56 -25.47 13.63 18.90
C ASP A 56 -25.05 14.74 17.91
N GLU A 57 -24.73 15.93 18.42
CA GLU A 57 -24.27 17.07 17.63
C GLU A 57 -22.81 16.93 17.20
N MET A 58 -21.99 16.13 17.90
CA MET A 58 -20.61 15.82 17.50
C MET A 58 -20.54 14.98 16.22
N GLN A 59 -21.64 14.32 15.84
CA GLN A 59 -21.76 13.50 14.64
C GLN A 59 -20.63 12.47 14.43
N GLY A 60 -20.14 11.88 15.52
CA GLY A 60 -19.07 10.88 15.52
C GLY A 60 -17.64 11.43 15.57
N VAL A 61 -17.44 12.76 15.55
CA VAL A 61 -16.10 13.38 15.70
C VAL A 61 -15.73 13.45 17.17
N LYS A 62 -14.54 12.93 17.54
CA LYS A 62 -14.04 12.99 18.92
C LYS A 62 -13.72 14.43 19.32
N HIS A 63 -14.22 14.83 20.50
CA HIS A 63 -13.96 16.14 21.09
C HIS A 63 -13.24 15.96 22.44
N TYR A 64 -12.13 16.67 22.63
CA TYR A 64 -11.37 16.73 23.87
C TYR A 64 -11.66 18.02 24.64
N LEU A 65 -11.37 18.04 25.94
CA LEU A 65 -11.62 19.16 26.85
C LEU A 65 -13.10 19.57 26.95
N ILE A 66 -13.99 18.57 26.90
CA ILE A 66 -15.43 18.69 27.15
C ILE A 66 -15.80 17.63 28.19
N ASP A 67 -16.51 18.03 29.25
CA ASP A 67 -16.90 17.12 30.35
C ASP A 67 -15.72 16.38 31.01
N GLU A 68 -14.58 17.06 31.15
CA GLU A 68 -13.38 16.48 31.76
C GLU A 68 -13.19 16.82 33.24
N LEU A 69 -13.81 17.90 33.72
CA LEU A 69 -13.65 18.40 35.09
C LEU A 69 -15.01 18.56 35.78
N GLU A 70 -15.05 18.37 37.09
CA GLU A 70 -16.17 18.75 37.94
C GLU A 70 -16.15 20.27 38.22
N PRO A 71 -17.30 20.91 38.48
CA PRO A 71 -17.38 22.37 38.66
C PRO A 71 -16.54 22.96 39.80
N ASP A 72 -16.12 22.16 40.77
CA ASP A 72 -15.27 22.57 41.91
C ASP A 72 -13.77 22.41 41.63
N GLU A 73 -13.38 21.77 40.51
CA GLU A 73 -11.99 21.64 40.09
C GLU A 73 -11.46 22.93 39.44
N GLU A 74 -10.17 23.21 39.63
CA GLU A 74 -9.55 24.40 39.03
C GLU A 74 -9.19 24.17 37.56
N PHE A 75 -9.54 25.15 36.71
CA PHE A 75 -9.09 25.17 35.31
C PHE A 75 -8.46 26.51 34.95
N ASN A 76 -7.23 26.46 34.45
CA ASN A 76 -6.45 27.63 34.05
C ASN A 76 -5.62 27.34 32.79
N VAL A 77 -4.92 28.35 32.27
CA VAL A 77 -4.15 28.23 31.02
C VAL A 77 -3.05 27.16 31.08
N THR A 78 -2.44 26.96 32.26
CA THR A 78 -1.37 25.98 32.46
C THR A 78 -1.94 24.57 32.31
N ILE A 79 -3.07 24.28 32.95
CA ILE A 79 -3.77 23.00 32.86
C ILE A 79 -4.27 22.76 31.42
N PHE A 80 -4.80 23.79 30.77
CA PHE A 80 -5.22 23.74 29.38
C PHE A 80 -4.05 23.32 28.47
N LYS A 81 -2.89 24.02 28.55
CA LYS A 81 -1.72 23.73 27.71
C LYS A 81 -1.25 22.29 27.89
N GLN A 82 -1.07 21.85 29.15
CA GLN A 82 -0.62 20.48 29.46
C GLN A 82 -1.54 19.41 28.87
N LYS A 83 -2.86 19.57 29.03
CA LYS A 83 -3.83 18.62 28.45
C LYS A 83 -3.87 18.72 26.92
N CYS A 84 -3.82 19.92 26.36
CA CYS A 84 -3.85 20.16 24.92
C CYS A 84 -2.63 19.53 24.22
N ASP A 85 -1.41 19.73 24.73
CA ASP A 85 -0.19 19.15 24.16
C ASP A 85 -0.26 17.62 24.14
N ARG A 86 -0.77 17.02 25.23
CA ARG A 86 -1.01 15.57 25.30
C ARG A 86 -2.00 15.09 24.25
N TYR A 87 -3.12 15.80 24.08
CA TYR A 87 -4.14 15.42 23.10
C TYR A 87 -3.69 15.64 21.66
N ILE A 88 -2.89 16.66 21.39
CA ILE A 88 -2.27 16.87 20.08
C ILE A 88 -1.43 15.64 19.70
N GLU A 89 -0.57 15.14 20.60
CA GLU A 89 0.21 13.93 20.34
C GLU A 89 -0.65 12.66 20.23
N GLU A 90 -1.71 12.53 21.04
CA GLU A 90 -2.68 11.42 20.92
C GLU A 90 -3.33 11.42 19.53
N ILE A 91 -3.81 12.57 19.05
CA ILE A 91 -4.48 12.71 17.75
C ILE A 91 -3.51 12.35 16.61
N TYR A 92 -2.27 12.84 16.65
CA TYR A 92 -1.26 12.46 15.65
C TYR A 92 -0.95 10.97 15.67
N SER A 93 -1.00 10.31 16.84
CA SER A 93 -0.76 8.87 16.93
C SER A 93 -1.84 8.03 16.23
N HIS A 94 -3.05 8.59 16.06
CA HIS A 94 -4.13 7.99 15.28
C HIS A 94 -4.02 8.28 13.77
N GLY A 95 -3.04 9.08 13.34
CA GLY A 95 -2.94 9.57 11.95
C GLY A 95 -3.91 10.72 11.64
N ASN A 96 -4.52 11.33 12.68
CA ASN A 96 -5.51 12.39 12.52
C ASN A 96 -4.88 13.79 12.68
N ILE A 97 -5.57 14.82 12.22
CA ILE A 97 -5.13 16.23 12.33
C ILE A 97 -5.83 16.91 13.54
N PRO A 98 -5.08 17.50 14.49
CA PRO A 98 -5.67 18.22 15.60
C PRO A 98 -6.31 19.54 15.14
N ILE A 99 -7.54 19.79 15.59
CA ILE A 99 -8.31 21.00 15.31
C ILE A 99 -8.67 21.69 16.63
N ILE A 100 -8.03 22.82 16.94
CA ILE A 100 -8.36 23.60 18.13
C ILE A 100 -9.54 24.53 17.82
N VAL A 101 -10.62 24.40 18.58
CA VAL A 101 -11.86 25.16 18.35
C VAL A 101 -12.25 25.87 19.63
N GLY A 102 -12.40 27.19 19.60
CA GLY A 102 -12.79 27.90 20.82
C GLY A 102 -12.85 29.40 20.68
N GLY A 103 -13.13 30.07 21.80
CA GLY A 103 -13.20 31.54 21.88
C GLY A 103 -12.20 32.15 22.83
N THR A 104 -11.39 31.34 23.52
CA THR A 104 -10.42 31.80 24.53
C THR A 104 -9.07 32.03 23.87
N GLY A 105 -8.87 33.20 23.26
CA GLY A 105 -7.68 33.49 22.45
C GLY A 105 -6.34 33.25 23.18
N PHE A 106 -6.28 33.54 24.48
CA PHE A 106 -5.08 33.30 25.29
C PHE A 106 -4.70 31.82 25.40
N TYR A 107 -5.67 30.90 25.43
CA TYR A 107 -5.40 29.46 25.47
C TYR A 107 -4.81 28.97 24.15
N ILE A 108 -5.34 29.47 23.03
CA ILE A 108 -4.83 29.14 21.70
C ILE A 108 -3.39 29.66 21.51
N GLN A 109 -3.12 30.90 21.92
CA GLN A 109 -1.77 31.47 21.86
C GLN A 109 -0.76 30.68 22.70
N ALA A 110 -1.17 30.24 23.89
CA ALA A 110 -0.32 29.44 24.77
C ALA A 110 0.20 28.16 24.10
N VAL A 111 -0.61 27.53 23.26
CA VAL A 111 -0.23 26.33 22.49
C VAL A 111 0.55 26.71 21.24
N LEU A 112 0.10 27.71 20.49
CA LEU A 112 0.74 28.14 19.24
C LEU A 112 2.17 28.63 19.40
N TYR A 113 2.46 29.35 20.49
CA TYR A 113 3.77 29.96 20.74
C TYR A 113 4.57 29.24 21.82
N ASP A 114 4.12 28.03 22.19
CA ASP A 114 4.74 27.17 23.20
C ASP A 114 5.12 27.92 24.49
N ILE A 115 4.15 28.66 25.05
CA ILE A 115 4.40 29.51 26.22
C ILE A 115 4.70 28.64 27.44
N ASP A 116 5.88 28.82 28.03
CA ASP A 116 6.30 28.07 29.21
C ASP A 116 5.75 28.70 30.51
N PHE A 117 4.93 27.94 31.22
CA PHE A 117 4.34 28.33 32.51
C PHE A 117 4.99 27.62 33.72
N THR A 118 6.06 26.84 33.52
CA THR A 118 6.65 25.97 34.56
C THR A 118 7.45 26.71 35.65
N LYS A 119 7.73 28.01 35.48
CA LYS A 119 8.64 28.78 36.36
C LYS A 119 7.98 29.51 37.54
N THR A 120 6.67 29.41 37.76
CA THR A 120 5.99 30.18 38.83
C THR A 120 5.06 29.31 39.65
N GLU A 121 5.49 28.95 40.87
CA GLU A 121 4.60 28.45 41.92
C GLU A 121 3.74 29.60 42.44
N THR A 122 2.51 29.33 42.87
CA THR A 122 1.62 30.39 43.35
C THR A 122 1.95 30.71 44.80
N ASP A 123 2.50 31.89 45.09
CA ASP A 123 2.74 32.31 46.48
C ASP A 123 1.51 33.07 47.01
N ASP A 124 0.59 32.29 47.58
CA ASP A 124 -0.65 32.79 48.16
C ASP A 124 -0.41 33.78 49.32
N ALA A 125 0.74 33.74 49.99
CA ALA A 125 1.06 34.65 51.09
C ALA A 125 1.45 36.03 50.52
N TYR A 126 2.30 36.06 49.50
CA TYR A 126 2.73 37.30 48.85
C TYR A 126 1.58 38.02 48.13
N ARG A 127 0.71 37.25 47.45
CA ARG A 127 -0.51 37.83 46.82
C ARG A 127 -1.43 38.49 47.84
N LYS A 128 -1.63 37.87 49.00
CA LYS A 128 -2.46 38.42 50.09
C LYS A 128 -1.84 39.69 50.67
N GLU A 129 -0.51 39.74 50.78
CA GLU A 129 0.20 40.94 51.20
C GLU A 129 0.01 42.10 50.22
N LEU A 130 0.21 41.86 48.91
CA LEU A 130 0.02 42.89 47.88
C LEU A 130 -1.44 43.33 47.74
N GLN A 131 -2.40 42.41 47.92
CA GLN A 131 -3.82 42.75 47.94
C GLN A 131 -4.16 43.62 49.15
N LYS A 132 -3.66 43.26 50.34
CA LYS A 132 -3.83 44.06 51.55
C LYS A 132 -3.18 45.45 51.40
N PHE A 133 -2.01 45.52 50.75
CA PHE A 133 -1.35 46.77 50.44
C PHE A 133 -2.19 47.66 49.52
N ALA A 134 -2.79 47.10 48.47
CA ALA A 134 -3.71 47.82 47.59
C ALA A 134 -4.97 48.30 48.31
N ASP A 135 -5.51 47.49 49.22
CA ASP A 135 -6.70 47.82 50.01
C ASP A 135 -6.40 48.96 51.03
N GLU A 136 -5.20 48.99 51.60
CA GLU A 136 -4.77 50.00 52.59
C GLU A 136 -4.25 51.31 51.98
N HIS A 137 -3.56 51.26 50.84
CA HIS A 137 -2.83 52.40 50.25
C HIS A 137 -3.36 52.85 48.88
N GLY A 138 -4.31 52.10 48.31
CA GLY A 138 -4.92 52.37 47.02
C GLY A 138 -4.19 51.74 45.82
N ASN A 139 -4.94 51.54 44.73
CA ASN A 139 -4.46 50.88 43.52
C ASN A 139 -3.31 51.62 42.82
N GLU A 140 -3.27 52.96 42.91
CA GLU A 140 -2.17 53.76 42.33
C GLU A 140 -0.85 53.50 43.06
N ALA A 141 -0.87 53.37 44.39
CA ALA A 141 0.34 53.07 45.16
C ALA A 141 0.93 51.69 44.84
N LEU A 142 0.07 50.69 44.54
CA LEU A 142 0.53 49.38 44.07
C LEU A 142 1.08 49.45 42.63
N HIS A 143 0.49 50.28 41.77
CA HIS A 143 0.96 50.49 40.41
C HIS A 143 2.31 51.23 40.37
N ASP A 144 2.54 52.20 41.26
CA ASP A 144 3.83 52.88 41.40
C ASP A 144 4.94 51.89 41.78
N ARG A 145 4.66 50.91 42.65
CA ARG A 145 5.60 49.81 42.94
C ARG A 145 5.93 48.98 41.69
N LEU A 146 4.94 48.70 40.85
CA LEU A 146 5.19 48.04 39.57
C LEU A 146 6.04 48.92 38.65
N LYS A 147 5.82 50.24 38.63
CA LYS A 147 6.58 51.17 37.80
C LYS A 147 8.05 51.25 38.20
N GLU A 148 8.36 51.14 39.49
CA GLU A 148 9.75 51.11 39.98
C GLU A 148 10.51 49.85 39.53
N ILE A 149 9.81 48.73 39.35
CA ILE A 149 10.39 47.42 39.00
C ILE A 149 10.40 47.19 37.48
N ASP A 150 9.26 47.45 36.84
CA ASP A 150 8.99 47.20 35.42
C ASP A 150 8.15 48.34 34.82
N GLU A 151 8.82 49.44 34.50
CA GLU A 151 8.22 50.64 33.90
C GLU A 151 7.41 50.31 32.63
N LYS A 152 7.90 49.37 31.82
CA LYS A 152 7.26 48.94 30.59
C LYS A 152 5.95 48.18 30.85
N ALA A 153 5.93 47.30 31.85
CA ALA A 153 4.68 46.65 32.27
C ALA A 153 3.69 47.65 32.89
N ALA A 154 4.18 48.63 33.66
CA ALA A 154 3.35 49.67 34.28
C ALA A 154 2.67 50.58 33.23
N GLU A 155 3.33 50.91 32.12
CA GLU A 155 2.72 51.63 31.01
C GLU A 155 1.58 50.85 30.33
N GLN A 156 1.67 49.52 30.31
CA GLN A 156 0.70 48.65 29.66
C GLN A 156 -0.47 48.22 30.57
N ILE A 157 -0.23 48.10 31.87
CA ILE A 157 -1.21 47.65 32.85
C ILE A 157 -1.82 48.86 33.57
N HIS A 158 -3.12 49.08 33.39
CA HIS A 158 -3.82 50.17 34.08
C HIS A 158 -3.84 49.93 35.62
N PRO A 159 -3.67 50.96 36.47
CA PRO A 159 -3.65 50.83 37.94
C PRO A 159 -4.84 50.05 38.53
N ASN A 160 -6.04 50.30 38.00
CA ASN A 160 -7.26 49.58 38.39
C ASN A 160 -7.29 48.08 38.06
N ASN A 161 -6.31 47.55 37.33
CA ASN A 161 -6.17 46.12 37.06
C ASN A 161 -5.26 45.45 38.09
N VAL A 162 -5.65 45.57 39.37
CA VAL A 162 -4.88 45.15 40.55
C VAL A 162 -4.35 43.72 40.41
N LYS A 163 -5.15 42.78 39.91
CA LYS A 163 -4.71 41.38 39.70
C LYS A 163 -3.52 41.25 38.74
N ARG A 164 -3.48 42.04 37.66
CA ARG A 164 -2.35 42.03 36.72
C ARG A 164 -1.11 42.73 37.30
N VAL A 165 -1.32 43.77 38.09
CA VAL A 165 -0.23 44.45 38.80
C VAL A 165 0.40 43.51 39.84
N ILE A 166 -0.42 42.83 40.65
CA ILE A 166 0.02 41.80 41.61
C ILE A 166 0.78 40.68 40.90
N ARG A 167 0.28 40.17 39.77
CA ARG A 167 0.96 39.10 39.02
C ARG A 167 2.31 39.54 38.47
N ALA A 168 2.43 40.78 38.01
CA ALA A 168 3.68 41.32 37.50
C ALA A 168 4.74 41.46 38.61
N LEU A 169 4.31 41.92 39.80
CA LEU A 169 5.15 42.00 40.99
C LEU A 169 5.54 40.63 41.53
N GLU A 170 4.59 39.68 41.58
CA GLU A 170 4.81 38.29 41.97
C GLU A 170 5.81 37.60 41.03
N TYR A 171 5.69 37.81 39.72
CA TYR A 171 6.63 37.25 38.75
C TYR A 171 8.07 37.74 39.01
N PHE A 172 8.24 39.04 39.27
CA PHE A 172 9.55 39.62 39.57
C PHE A 172 10.12 39.11 40.90
N GLU A 173 9.29 38.99 41.94
CA GLU A 173 9.70 38.44 43.25
C GLU A 173 10.20 36.98 43.12
N GLN A 174 9.50 36.17 42.32
CA GLN A 174 9.80 34.75 42.19
C GLN A 174 10.98 34.44 41.26
N THR A 175 11.11 35.19 40.17
CA THR A 175 12.07 34.89 39.10
C THR A 175 13.26 35.84 39.07
N GLY A 176 13.15 37.03 39.68
CA GLY A 176 14.11 38.13 39.56
C GLY A 176 14.09 38.82 38.18
N GLU A 177 13.22 38.38 37.26
CA GLU A 177 13.12 38.88 35.89
C GLU A 177 11.88 39.79 35.72
N LYS A 178 11.96 40.75 34.80
CA LYS A 178 10.82 41.62 34.48
C LYS A 178 9.80 40.86 33.64
N ILE A 179 8.53 40.94 34.02
CA ILE A 179 7.45 40.27 33.27
C ILE A 179 7.33 40.82 31.84
N SER A 180 7.70 42.09 31.60
CA SER A 180 7.70 42.68 30.27
C SER A 180 8.75 42.07 29.34
N GLU A 181 9.94 41.73 29.87
CA GLU A 181 11.02 41.08 29.13
C GLU A 181 10.66 39.62 28.82
N HIS A 182 10.16 38.87 29.81
CA HIS A 182 9.67 37.51 29.61
C HIS A 182 8.54 37.45 28.56
N ASN A 183 7.57 38.37 28.64
CA ASN A 183 6.53 38.43 27.63
C ASN A 183 7.12 38.72 26.24
N ASP A 184 8.03 39.68 26.09
CA ASP A 184 8.65 39.99 24.79
C ASP A 184 9.42 38.80 24.20
N GLU A 185 10.15 38.04 25.02
CA GLU A 185 10.88 36.83 24.59
C GLU A 185 9.90 35.75 24.11
N GLN A 186 8.84 35.47 24.87
CA GLN A 186 7.81 34.51 24.47
C GLN A 186 7.06 34.94 23.20
N HIS A 187 6.91 36.25 22.95
CA HIS A 187 6.35 36.77 21.70
C HIS A 187 7.28 36.58 20.47
N GLN A 188 8.56 36.24 20.67
CA GLN A 188 9.51 35.94 19.59
C GLN A 188 9.58 34.45 19.22
N ASN A 189 8.94 33.56 19.98
CA ASN A 189 8.94 32.13 19.69
C ASN A 189 8.24 31.82 18.36
N GLU A 190 8.89 31.02 17.51
CA GLU A 190 8.26 30.44 16.33
C GLU A 190 7.38 29.26 16.72
N SER A 191 6.19 29.16 16.11
CA SER A 191 5.30 28.02 16.33
C SER A 191 5.98 26.70 15.92
N PRO A 192 5.86 25.63 16.72
CA PRO A 192 6.35 24.30 16.35
C PRO A 192 5.47 23.63 15.29
N PHE A 193 4.34 24.23 14.94
CA PHE A 193 3.36 23.67 14.00
C PHE A 193 3.40 24.39 12.65
N ASP A 194 3.06 23.65 11.59
CA ASP A 194 2.58 24.24 10.34
C ASP A 194 1.07 24.41 10.49
N PHE A 195 0.59 25.64 10.65
CA PHE A 195 -0.77 25.88 11.12
C PHE A 195 -1.60 26.76 10.19
N ARG A 196 -2.93 26.55 10.26
CA ARG A 196 -3.93 27.48 9.71
C ARG A 196 -4.78 28.02 10.83
N TYR A 197 -4.88 29.35 10.90
CA TYR A 197 -5.58 30.04 11.97
C TYR A 197 -6.74 30.85 11.42
N TYR A 198 -7.92 30.24 11.40
CA TYR A 198 -9.15 30.86 10.90
C TYR A 198 -9.89 31.60 12.00
N VAL A 199 -10.19 32.88 11.76
CA VAL A 199 -11.00 33.71 12.64
C VAL A 199 -12.32 34.04 11.96
N LEU A 200 -13.40 33.40 12.40
CA LEU A 200 -14.74 33.63 11.87
C LEU A 200 -15.28 34.99 12.35
N ARG A 201 -15.92 35.72 11.44
CA ARG A 201 -16.56 37.01 11.68
C ARG A 201 -17.94 37.08 11.05
N LEU A 202 -18.84 37.82 11.70
CA LEU A 202 -20.12 38.25 11.15
C LEU A 202 -20.33 39.75 11.39
N PRO A 203 -21.20 40.41 10.60
CA PRO A 203 -21.71 41.74 10.90
C PRO A 203 -22.28 41.82 12.32
N ARG A 204 -22.05 42.94 13.00
CA ARG A 204 -22.41 43.10 14.43
C ARG A 204 -23.90 42.88 14.69
N GLU A 205 -24.75 43.34 13.78
CA GLU A 205 -26.21 43.23 13.89
C GLU A 205 -26.63 41.75 13.90
N ILE A 206 -26.18 40.98 12.90
CA ILE A 206 -26.42 39.53 12.80
C ILE A 206 -25.87 38.79 14.03
N LEU A 207 -24.64 39.13 14.45
CA LEU A 207 -24.02 38.50 15.61
C LEU A 207 -24.82 38.76 16.91
N TYR A 208 -25.32 39.98 17.11
CA TYR A 208 -26.10 40.33 18.28
C TYR A 208 -27.50 39.69 18.28
N GLU A 209 -28.13 39.58 17.12
CA GLU A 209 -29.37 38.81 16.96
C GLU A 209 -29.17 37.34 17.33
N ARG A 210 -28.11 36.70 16.83
CA ARG A 210 -27.78 35.30 17.17
C ARG A 210 -27.48 35.12 18.66
N ILE A 211 -26.75 36.07 19.27
CA ILE A 211 -26.50 36.07 20.72
C ILE A 211 -27.81 36.15 21.50
N ASN A 212 -28.69 37.10 21.17
CA ASN A 212 -29.96 37.27 21.87
C ASN A 212 -30.82 36.01 21.75
N LYS A 213 -30.96 35.47 20.54
CA LYS A 213 -31.70 34.23 20.28
C LYS A 213 -31.12 33.04 21.06
N ARG A 214 -29.80 32.93 21.14
CA ARG A 214 -29.13 31.87 21.92
C ARG A 214 -29.47 31.97 23.42
N VAL A 215 -29.50 33.17 23.99
CA VAL A 215 -29.90 33.37 25.40
C VAL A 215 -31.38 33.03 25.61
N ASP A 216 -32.25 33.37 24.66
CA ASP A 216 -33.67 33.00 24.72
C ASP A 216 -33.86 31.48 24.66
N ILE A 217 -33.06 30.78 23.84
CA ILE A 217 -33.03 29.31 23.79
C ILE A 217 -32.53 28.74 25.14
N MET A 218 -31.46 29.28 25.72
CA MET A 218 -30.97 28.85 27.04
C MET A 218 -32.03 29.02 28.13
N ARG A 219 -32.80 30.11 28.08
CA ARG A 219 -33.92 30.34 28.99
C ARG A 219 -34.98 29.25 28.83
N ALA A 220 -35.38 28.94 27.60
CA ALA A 220 -36.37 27.92 27.31
C ALA A 220 -35.90 26.49 27.65
N ALA A 221 -34.59 26.23 27.54
CA ALA A 221 -33.97 24.94 27.84
C ALA A 221 -33.80 24.67 29.35
N GLY A 222 -34.00 25.67 30.21
CA GLY A 222 -33.93 25.52 31.66
C GLY A 222 -32.59 25.91 32.29
N LEU A 223 -31.94 26.98 31.80
CA LEU A 223 -30.70 27.48 32.41
C LEU A 223 -30.88 27.80 33.90
N THR A 224 -32.05 28.31 34.31
CA THR A 224 -32.29 28.66 35.72
C THR A 224 -32.25 27.41 36.62
N GLU A 225 -32.82 26.31 36.13
CA GLU A 225 -32.84 25.01 36.79
C GLU A 225 -31.43 24.38 36.84
N GLU A 226 -30.64 24.53 35.78
CA GLU A 226 -29.23 24.10 35.75
C GLU A 226 -28.40 24.82 36.81
N VAL A 227 -28.48 26.16 36.88
CA VAL A 227 -27.75 26.93 37.90
C VAL A 227 -28.19 26.53 39.31
N LYS A 228 -29.50 26.34 39.53
CA LYS A 228 -30.01 25.89 40.82
C LYS A 228 -29.44 24.53 41.22
N LYS A 229 -29.41 23.57 40.29
CA LYS A 229 -28.84 22.25 40.53
C LYS A 229 -27.36 22.33 40.91
N LEU A 230 -26.58 23.18 40.22
CA LEU A 230 -25.16 23.39 40.55
C LEU A 230 -24.98 24.01 41.95
N MET A 231 -25.83 24.96 42.33
CA MET A 231 -25.83 25.52 43.70
C MET A 231 -26.20 24.46 44.75
N ASP A 232 -27.18 23.60 44.47
CA ASP A 232 -27.57 22.48 45.34
C ASP A 232 -26.44 21.44 45.47
N MET A 233 -25.57 21.34 44.47
CA MET A 233 -24.35 20.51 44.48
C MET A 233 -23.18 21.15 45.25
N GLY A 234 -23.36 22.34 45.81
CA GLY A 234 -22.34 23.04 46.60
C GLY A 234 -21.48 24.02 45.80
N CYS A 235 -21.81 24.28 44.53
CA CYS A 235 -21.06 25.25 43.73
C CYS A 235 -21.34 26.68 44.23
N THR A 236 -20.29 27.41 44.58
CA THR A 236 -20.40 28.78 45.08
C THR A 236 -20.03 29.79 44.00
N LYS A 237 -20.52 31.02 44.15
CA LYS A 237 -20.31 32.12 43.21
C LYS A 237 -18.83 32.48 42.98
N ASP A 238 -17.97 32.17 43.94
CA ASP A 238 -16.55 32.49 43.89
C ASP A 238 -15.75 31.49 43.03
N MET A 239 -16.31 30.30 42.76
CA MET A 239 -15.69 29.28 41.91
C MET A 239 -15.55 29.76 40.46
N VAL A 240 -14.45 29.35 39.81
CA VAL A 240 -14.12 29.76 38.43
C VAL A 240 -15.21 29.35 37.44
N SER A 241 -15.75 28.13 37.59
CA SER A 241 -16.88 27.60 36.83
C SER A 241 -18.11 28.53 36.89
N MET A 242 -18.47 29.02 38.08
CA MET A 242 -19.67 29.83 38.32
C MET A 242 -19.51 31.31 37.93
N GLN A 243 -18.30 31.75 37.57
CA GLN A 243 -18.04 33.11 37.07
C GLN A 243 -18.43 33.29 35.59
N GLY A 244 -18.80 32.21 34.89
CA GLY A 244 -19.27 32.24 33.51
C GLY A 244 -20.49 33.13 33.29
N ILE A 245 -20.59 33.73 32.10
CA ILE A 245 -21.76 34.52 31.68
C ILE A 245 -22.96 33.57 31.57
N GLY A 246 -24.07 33.89 32.24
CA GLY A 246 -25.19 32.97 32.44
C GLY A 246 -25.30 32.62 33.91
N TYR A 247 -24.30 31.93 34.45
CA TYR A 247 -24.28 31.45 35.83
C TYR A 247 -24.28 32.60 36.84
N ARG A 248 -23.34 33.55 36.71
CA ARG A 248 -23.22 34.68 37.63
C ARG A 248 -24.50 35.52 37.73
N GLN A 249 -25.13 35.80 36.59
CA GLN A 249 -26.34 36.63 36.52
C GLN A 249 -27.56 35.92 37.12
N ILE A 250 -27.69 34.60 36.93
CA ILE A 250 -28.78 33.82 37.54
C ILE A 250 -28.57 33.69 39.05
N ILE A 251 -27.33 33.51 39.53
CA ILE A 251 -27.02 33.54 40.97
C ILE A 251 -27.40 34.91 41.57
N ASP A 252 -27.08 36.02 40.90
CA ASP A 252 -27.48 37.36 41.36
C ASP A 252 -29.02 37.50 41.51
N ALA A 253 -29.79 36.85 40.64
CA ALA A 253 -31.25 36.82 40.76
C ALA A 253 -31.73 35.95 41.93
N PHE A 254 -31.10 34.81 42.19
CA PHE A 254 -31.38 33.99 43.38
C PHE A 254 -31.02 34.73 44.69
N GLU A 255 -29.97 35.55 44.67
CA GLU A 255 -29.57 36.45 45.78
C GLU A 255 -30.45 37.71 45.89
N GLN A 256 -31.53 37.82 45.12
CA GLN A 256 -32.47 38.95 45.09
C GLN A 256 -31.85 40.31 44.72
N LYS A 257 -30.70 40.32 44.01
CA LYS A 257 -30.04 41.55 43.52
C LYS A 257 -30.69 42.12 42.25
N CYS A 258 -31.42 41.29 41.51
CA CYS A 258 -32.28 41.65 40.38
C CYS A 258 -33.38 40.61 40.20
N ASN A 259 -34.40 40.88 39.38
CA ASN A 259 -35.36 39.83 39.01
C ASN A 259 -34.83 38.94 37.87
N MET A 260 -35.50 37.81 37.62
CA MET A 260 -35.05 36.84 36.60
C MET A 260 -35.05 37.39 35.17
N ASP A 261 -36.03 38.22 34.82
CA ASP A 261 -36.07 38.86 33.48
C ASP A 261 -34.89 39.82 33.29
N GLU A 262 -34.58 40.62 34.31
CA GLU A 262 -33.41 41.49 34.33
C GLU A 262 -32.10 40.69 34.25
N ALA A 263 -32.01 39.52 34.88
CA ALA A 263 -30.85 38.65 34.77
C ALA A 263 -30.62 38.17 33.33
N TYR A 264 -31.66 37.72 32.63
CA TYR A 264 -31.54 37.31 31.23
C TYR A 264 -31.18 38.47 30.29
N GLU A 265 -31.69 39.67 30.52
CA GLU A 265 -31.27 40.86 29.75
C GLU A 265 -29.80 41.25 30.04
N ARG A 266 -29.34 41.08 31.28
CA ARG A 266 -27.90 41.22 31.61
C ARG A 266 -27.05 40.15 30.93
N ILE A 267 -27.52 38.90 30.84
CA ILE A 267 -26.82 37.83 30.11
C ILE A 267 -26.65 38.22 28.64
N LYS A 268 -27.70 38.72 27.98
CA LYS A 268 -27.63 39.22 26.60
C LYS A 268 -26.59 40.34 26.47
N LEU A 269 -26.63 41.32 27.36
CA LEU A 269 -25.69 42.45 27.36
C LEU A 269 -24.24 42.00 27.55
N ASP A 270 -23.98 41.18 28.58
CA ASP A 270 -22.64 40.72 28.92
C ASP A 270 -22.06 39.79 27.85
N THR A 271 -22.89 38.98 27.20
CA THR A 271 -22.48 38.14 26.07
C THR A 271 -22.08 38.99 24.86
N ARG A 272 -22.80 40.08 24.57
CA ARG A 272 -22.39 41.05 23.52
C ARG A 272 -21.09 41.76 23.86
N HIS A 273 -20.89 42.14 25.12
CA HIS A 273 -19.62 42.71 25.58
C HIS A 273 -18.47 41.71 25.48
N PHE A 274 -18.72 40.44 25.80
CA PHE A 274 -17.73 39.37 25.67
C PHE A 274 -17.35 39.13 24.21
N ALA A 275 -18.32 39.02 23.29
CA ALA A 275 -18.08 38.93 21.86
C ALA A 275 -17.23 40.10 21.34
N LYS A 276 -17.50 41.33 21.81
CA LYS A 276 -16.68 42.52 21.50
C LYS A 276 -15.25 42.37 22.01
N ARG A 277 -15.06 41.89 23.24
CA ARG A 277 -13.71 41.64 23.81
C ARG A 277 -12.94 40.59 23.02
N GLN A 278 -13.59 39.49 22.63
CA GLN A 278 -13.00 38.46 21.77
C GLN A 278 -12.55 39.05 20.42
N PHE A 279 -13.40 39.88 19.80
CA PHE A 279 -13.05 40.56 18.57
C PHE A 279 -11.84 41.51 18.73
N THR A 280 -11.79 42.28 19.82
CA THR A 280 -10.64 43.13 20.15
C THR A 280 -9.37 42.31 20.38
N TRP A 281 -9.47 41.11 20.94
CA TRP A 281 -8.35 40.20 21.09
C TRP A 281 -7.81 39.73 19.75
N PHE A 282 -8.65 39.11 18.91
CA PHE A 282 -8.21 38.53 17.64
C PHE A 282 -7.69 39.58 16.64
N ASN A 283 -8.13 40.84 16.74
CA ASN A 283 -7.54 41.94 15.95
C ASN A 283 -6.07 42.24 16.26
N ARG A 284 -5.53 41.74 17.38
CA ARG A 284 -4.12 41.90 17.76
C ARG A 284 -3.24 40.76 17.24
N GLU A 285 -3.84 39.67 16.76
CA GLU A 285 -3.12 38.52 16.20
C GLU A 285 -2.61 38.88 14.80
N LYS A 286 -1.31 38.66 14.56
CA LYS A 286 -0.66 39.05 13.30
C LYS A 286 -0.78 38.00 12.20
N THR A 287 -1.00 36.73 12.57
CA THR A 287 -0.94 35.57 11.67
C THR A 287 -2.28 34.82 11.68
N VAL A 288 -3.32 35.46 11.15
CA VAL A 288 -4.69 34.90 11.09
C VAL A 288 -5.34 35.12 9.72
N THR A 289 -6.15 34.16 9.30
CA THR A 289 -7.03 34.24 8.14
C THR A 289 -8.44 34.63 8.61
N TRP A 290 -8.85 35.86 8.32
CA TRP A 290 -10.19 36.34 8.65
C TRP A 290 -11.22 35.82 7.65
N ILE A 291 -12.29 35.21 8.16
CA ILE A 291 -13.39 34.68 7.36
C ILE A 291 -14.67 35.46 7.68
N ASP A 292 -15.11 36.27 6.73
CA ASP A 292 -16.40 36.94 6.76
C ASP A 292 -17.50 35.96 6.32
N LYS A 293 -18.16 35.33 7.30
CA LYS A 293 -19.07 34.20 7.06
C LYS A 293 -20.31 34.60 6.25
N ASP A 294 -20.71 35.87 6.28
CA ASP A 294 -21.82 36.43 5.52
C ASP A 294 -21.54 36.59 4.02
N LYS A 295 -20.28 36.39 3.58
CA LYS A 295 -19.90 36.44 2.16
C LYS A 295 -20.00 35.09 1.45
N PHE A 296 -20.22 34.00 2.18
CA PHE A 296 -20.39 32.66 1.64
C PHE A 296 -21.88 32.32 1.54
N ARG A 297 -22.27 31.62 0.47
CA ARG A 297 -23.67 31.23 0.21
C ARG A 297 -24.18 30.25 1.26
N ASP A 298 -23.34 29.30 1.66
CA ASP A 298 -23.64 28.23 2.61
C ASP A 298 -22.34 27.71 3.28
N GLU A 299 -22.47 26.81 4.25
CA GLU A 299 -21.33 26.22 4.96
C GLU A 299 -20.44 25.35 4.06
N ASN A 300 -20.95 24.80 2.95
CA ASN A 300 -20.14 23.99 2.06
C ASN A 300 -19.16 24.85 1.26
N GLU A 301 -19.60 26.02 0.77
CA GLU A 301 -18.71 26.97 0.10
C GLU A 301 -17.60 27.46 1.04
N LEU A 302 -17.95 27.70 2.32
CA LEU A 302 -16.96 28.05 3.34
C LEU A 302 -15.97 26.91 3.62
N LEU A 303 -16.47 25.67 3.70
CA LEU A 303 -15.63 24.48 3.90
C LEU A 303 -14.66 24.28 2.73
N ASP A 304 -15.12 24.41 1.49
CA ASP A 304 -14.29 24.27 0.29
C ASP A 304 -13.21 25.36 0.24
N TYR A 305 -13.53 26.59 0.64
CA TYR A 305 -12.53 27.66 0.80
C TYR A 305 -11.44 27.27 1.81
N CYS A 306 -11.83 26.75 2.98
CA CYS A 306 -10.86 26.32 4.00
C CYS A 306 -9.98 25.17 3.47
N LEU A 307 -10.58 24.16 2.81
CA LEU A 307 -9.83 23.04 2.23
C LEU A 307 -8.81 23.50 1.17
N SER A 308 -9.19 24.47 0.33
CA SER A 308 -8.28 25.03 -0.67
C SER A 308 -7.13 25.84 -0.04
N ASP A 309 -7.40 26.60 1.03
CA ASP A 309 -6.40 27.40 1.73
C ASP A 309 -5.37 26.55 2.52
N MET A 310 -5.70 25.30 2.84
CA MET A 310 -4.83 24.36 3.55
C MET A 310 -4.29 23.22 2.68
N GLU A 311 -4.47 23.26 1.36
CA GLU A 311 -4.08 22.19 0.43
C GLU A 311 -2.59 21.85 0.53
N ASP A 312 -1.74 22.87 0.69
CA ASP A 312 -0.29 22.73 0.88
C ASP A 312 0.07 21.98 2.17
N ILE A 313 -0.63 22.27 3.28
CA ILE A 313 -0.43 21.56 4.55
C ILE A 313 -0.83 20.09 4.41
N LEU A 314 -1.96 19.81 3.75
CA LEU A 314 -2.46 18.45 3.55
C LEU A 314 -1.51 17.64 2.65
N LEU A 315 -1.01 18.24 1.57
CA LEU A 315 -0.05 17.61 0.67
C LEU A 315 1.28 17.31 1.37
N ASN A 316 1.79 18.25 2.17
CA ASN A 316 3.01 18.04 2.95
C ASN A 316 2.87 16.85 3.92
N ASN A 317 1.71 16.69 4.56
CA ASN A 317 1.45 15.56 5.45
C ASN A 317 1.45 14.21 4.70
N GLN A 318 0.80 14.13 3.54
CA GLN A 318 0.82 12.92 2.70
C GLN A 318 2.24 12.58 2.24
N LEU A 319 3.00 13.57 1.76
CA LEU A 319 4.39 13.39 1.36
C LEU A 319 5.29 12.93 2.53
N MET A 320 5.02 13.38 3.75
CA MET A 320 5.72 12.87 4.94
C MET A 320 5.43 11.39 5.19
N GLU A 321 4.18 10.95 5.06
CA GLU A 321 3.80 9.54 5.23
C GLU A 321 4.41 8.64 4.15
N GLU A 322 4.37 9.07 2.88
CA GLU A 322 5.02 8.35 1.78
C GLU A 322 6.52 8.22 1.99
N ARG A 323 7.20 9.29 2.41
CA ARG A 323 8.64 9.25 2.75
C ARG A 323 8.92 8.30 3.90
N LYS A 324 8.07 8.30 4.93
CA LYS A 324 8.20 7.38 6.07
C LYS A 324 8.08 5.92 5.62
N MET A 325 7.11 5.62 4.76
CA MET A 325 6.94 4.27 4.21
C MET A 325 8.11 3.86 3.32
N SER A 326 8.58 4.76 2.46
CA SER A 326 9.75 4.52 1.59
C SER A 326 11.02 4.26 2.42
N ASN A 327 11.25 5.04 3.48
CA ASN A 327 12.36 4.82 4.40
C ASN A 327 12.26 3.45 5.10
N LEU A 328 11.07 3.08 5.58
CA LEU A 328 10.85 1.78 6.21
C LEU A 328 11.13 0.62 5.24
N LEU A 329 10.70 0.74 3.98
CA LEU A 329 10.97 -0.28 2.96
C LEU A 329 12.48 -0.43 2.72
N LYS A 330 13.21 0.70 2.57
CA LYS A 330 14.66 0.72 2.42
C LYS A 330 15.37 0.06 3.61
N GLU A 331 14.94 0.38 4.83
CA GLU A 331 15.46 -0.24 6.06
C GLU A 331 15.28 -1.76 6.07
N GLN A 332 14.14 -2.28 5.58
CA GLN A 332 13.94 -3.74 5.49
C GLN A 332 14.95 -4.41 4.55
N TYR A 333 15.20 -3.84 3.37
CA TYR A 333 16.21 -4.36 2.45
C TYR A 333 17.61 -4.32 3.08
N MET A 334 17.95 -3.24 3.79
CA MET A 334 19.23 -3.12 4.48
C MET A 334 19.40 -4.15 5.60
N SER A 335 18.34 -4.38 6.38
CA SER A 335 18.33 -5.42 7.42
C SER A 335 18.52 -6.84 6.85
N ALA A 336 18.14 -7.05 5.59
CA ALA A 336 18.30 -8.30 4.86
C ALA A 336 19.67 -8.44 4.15
N GLY A 337 20.61 -7.51 4.39
CA GLY A 337 21.97 -7.59 3.86
C GLY A 337 22.21 -6.86 2.53
N ILE A 338 21.25 -6.08 2.05
CA ILE A 338 21.41 -5.22 0.86
C ILE A 338 22.02 -3.87 1.25
N THR A 339 23.08 -3.46 0.58
CA THR A 339 23.66 -2.12 0.78
C THR A 339 22.76 -1.02 0.20
N GLU A 340 22.76 0.16 0.83
CA GLU A 340 21.98 1.33 0.38
C GLU A 340 22.21 1.64 -1.11
N GLU A 341 23.46 1.59 -1.56
CA GLU A 341 23.83 1.82 -2.97
C GLU A 341 23.17 0.81 -3.93
N VAL A 342 23.13 -0.48 -3.56
CA VAL A 342 22.48 -1.53 -4.36
C VAL A 342 20.97 -1.34 -4.37
N TYR A 343 20.38 -1.03 -3.21
CA TYR A 343 18.95 -0.73 -3.12
C TYR A 343 18.57 0.44 -4.01
N ASP A 344 19.26 1.58 -3.88
CA ASP A 344 18.94 2.81 -4.62
C ASP A 344 19.10 2.63 -6.13
N PHE A 345 20.09 1.84 -6.57
CA PHE A 345 20.23 1.48 -7.99
C PHE A 345 19.04 0.66 -8.49
N CYS A 346 18.68 -0.39 -7.77
CA CYS A 346 17.54 -1.24 -8.10
C CYS A 346 16.20 -0.49 -8.04
N ASP A 347 16.00 0.39 -7.07
CA ASP A 347 14.77 1.17 -6.89
C ASP A 347 14.54 2.15 -8.04
N ARG A 348 15.59 2.87 -8.47
CA ARG A 348 15.54 3.74 -9.66
C ARG A 348 15.13 2.99 -10.93
N ILE A 349 15.62 1.75 -11.09
CA ILE A 349 15.26 0.91 -12.24
C ILE A 349 13.80 0.47 -12.13
N ALA A 350 13.36 0.01 -10.96
CA ALA A 350 11.99 -0.42 -10.74
C ALA A 350 10.99 0.73 -10.97
N ASP A 351 11.32 1.95 -10.55
CA ASP A 351 10.51 3.15 -10.77
C ASP A 351 10.30 3.44 -12.27
N GLY A 352 11.32 3.23 -13.09
CA GLY A 352 11.24 3.40 -14.55
C GLY A 352 10.37 2.36 -15.26
N LEU A 353 9.96 1.28 -14.57
CA LEU A 353 9.21 0.17 -15.16
C LEU A 353 7.71 0.18 -14.84
N LYS A 354 7.22 1.17 -14.08
CA LYS A 354 5.81 1.25 -13.63
C LYS A 354 4.80 1.11 -14.77
N GLU A 355 4.91 1.91 -15.83
CA GLU A 355 3.99 1.85 -16.98
C GLU A 355 4.00 0.49 -17.68
N ARG A 356 5.18 -0.14 -17.78
CA ARG A 356 5.30 -1.47 -18.39
C ARG A 356 4.69 -2.55 -17.51
N PHE A 357 4.83 -2.42 -16.19
CA PHE A 357 4.25 -3.34 -15.21
C PHE A 357 2.74 -3.23 -15.14
N GLU A 358 2.18 -2.02 -15.31
CA GLU A 358 0.73 -1.82 -15.42
C GLU A 358 0.14 -2.60 -16.60
N LYS A 359 0.78 -2.55 -17.78
CA LYS A 359 0.35 -3.34 -18.96
C LYS A 359 0.39 -4.86 -18.69
N ILE A 360 1.35 -5.33 -17.90
CA ILE A 360 1.42 -6.74 -17.49
C ILE A 360 0.26 -7.07 -16.54
N ASP A 361 -0.07 -6.19 -15.61
CA ASP A 361 -1.21 -6.36 -14.71
C ASP A 361 -2.54 -6.39 -15.46
N GLU A 362 -2.69 -5.57 -16.51
CA GLU A 362 -3.87 -5.60 -17.39
C GLU A 362 -4.02 -6.97 -18.08
N VAL A 363 -2.94 -7.54 -18.62
CA VAL A 363 -2.94 -8.90 -19.21
C VAL A 363 -3.27 -9.95 -18.16
N ALA A 364 -2.68 -9.84 -16.96
CA ALA A 364 -2.95 -10.73 -15.84
C ALA A 364 -4.42 -10.67 -15.43
N GLN A 365 -5.02 -9.47 -15.41
CA GLN A 365 -6.43 -9.26 -15.09
C GLN A 365 -7.34 -9.90 -16.15
N ILE A 366 -7.06 -9.70 -17.44
CA ILE A 366 -7.81 -10.35 -18.53
C ILE A 366 -7.76 -11.88 -18.38
N ASN A 367 -6.57 -12.43 -18.15
CA ASN A 367 -6.38 -13.85 -17.95
C ASN A 367 -7.05 -14.37 -16.67
N GLN A 368 -7.05 -13.58 -15.59
CA GLN A 368 -7.73 -13.92 -14.34
C GLN A 368 -9.24 -14.04 -14.54
N ILE A 369 -9.84 -13.11 -15.28
CA ILE A 369 -11.27 -13.16 -15.61
C ILE A 369 -11.56 -14.36 -16.50
N LYS A 370 -10.70 -14.68 -17.47
CA LYS A 370 -10.82 -15.88 -18.32
C LYS A 370 -10.87 -17.16 -17.47
N VAL A 371 -9.93 -17.33 -16.54
CA VAL A 371 -9.88 -18.49 -15.63
C VAL A 371 -11.11 -18.53 -14.71
N LEU A 372 -11.48 -17.39 -14.10
CA LEU A 372 -12.64 -17.30 -13.21
C LEU A 372 -13.93 -17.69 -13.93
N CYS A 373 -14.15 -17.17 -15.14
CA CYS A 373 -15.32 -17.47 -15.95
C CYS A 373 -15.37 -18.96 -16.34
N ALA A 374 -14.24 -19.58 -16.71
CA ALA A 374 -14.18 -21.01 -16.99
C ALA A 374 -14.54 -21.85 -15.75
N MET A 375 -14.00 -21.51 -14.58
CA MET A 375 -14.36 -22.20 -13.32
C MET A 375 -15.84 -22.05 -12.97
N GLN A 376 -16.43 -20.88 -13.22
CA GLN A 376 -17.87 -20.65 -13.02
C GLN A 376 -18.72 -21.43 -14.01
N LYS A 377 -18.33 -21.45 -15.29
CA LYS A 377 -19.01 -22.19 -16.36
C LYS A 377 -19.04 -23.68 -16.06
N GLU A 378 -17.90 -24.25 -15.67
CA GLU A 378 -17.75 -25.66 -15.30
C GLU A 378 -18.22 -25.99 -13.88
N ARG A 379 -18.81 -25.00 -13.18
CA ARG A 379 -19.44 -25.15 -11.86
C ARG A 379 -18.53 -25.79 -10.81
N VAL A 380 -17.27 -25.35 -10.78
CA VAL A 380 -16.31 -25.78 -9.76
C VAL A 380 -16.92 -25.59 -8.37
N SER A 381 -16.93 -26.68 -7.59
CA SER A 381 -17.56 -26.72 -6.27
C SER A 381 -16.66 -27.40 -5.26
N ALA A 382 -17.01 -27.34 -3.97
CA ALA A 382 -16.24 -28.01 -2.92
C ALA A 382 -16.11 -29.53 -3.15
N GLY A 383 -17.09 -30.16 -3.83
CA GLY A 383 -17.03 -31.58 -4.19
C GLY A 383 -15.92 -31.90 -5.20
N CYS A 384 -15.49 -30.94 -6.02
CA CYS A 384 -14.35 -31.11 -6.93
C CYS A 384 -13.02 -31.25 -6.19
N PHE A 385 -12.96 -30.96 -4.88
CA PHE A 385 -11.75 -31.05 -4.07
C PHE A 385 -11.63 -32.37 -3.31
N GLU A 386 -12.61 -33.27 -3.45
CA GLU A 386 -12.55 -34.59 -2.86
C GLU A 386 -11.41 -35.42 -3.47
N SER A 387 -10.90 -36.36 -2.68
CA SER A 387 -9.83 -37.25 -3.10
C SER A 387 -10.41 -38.52 -3.69
N SER A 388 -9.89 -38.95 -4.84
CA SER A 388 -10.14 -40.30 -5.35
C SER A 388 -8.95 -41.23 -5.06
N THR A 389 -9.24 -42.52 -4.94
CA THR A 389 -8.26 -43.59 -4.69
C THR A 389 -8.52 -44.79 -5.61
N GLY A 390 -7.65 -45.81 -5.57
CA GLY A 390 -7.81 -47.01 -6.40
C GLY A 390 -7.76 -46.70 -7.89
N TYR A 391 -8.74 -47.20 -8.66
CA TYR A 391 -8.86 -46.90 -10.09
C TYR A 391 -9.14 -45.42 -10.39
N GLY A 392 -9.84 -44.73 -9.48
CA GLY A 392 -10.26 -43.34 -9.68
C GLY A 392 -11.35 -43.17 -10.74
N TYR A 393 -12.29 -44.11 -10.88
CA TYR A 393 -13.49 -43.89 -11.70
C TYR A 393 -14.37 -42.79 -11.11
N ASP A 394 -15.12 -42.11 -11.98
CA ASP A 394 -16.10 -41.06 -11.61
C ASP A 394 -15.50 -39.95 -10.73
N ASP A 395 -14.22 -39.60 -10.93
CA ASP A 395 -13.58 -38.49 -10.23
C ASP A 395 -14.05 -37.15 -10.80
N LEU A 396 -15.10 -36.62 -10.18
CA LEU A 396 -15.70 -35.33 -10.53
C LEU A 396 -14.65 -34.20 -10.59
N GLY A 397 -13.79 -34.11 -9.58
CA GLY A 397 -12.80 -33.03 -9.49
C GLY A 397 -11.82 -33.04 -10.65
N ARG A 398 -11.37 -34.24 -11.00
CA ARG A 398 -10.47 -34.49 -12.13
C ARG A 398 -11.10 -34.10 -13.47
N GLU A 399 -12.33 -34.54 -13.71
CA GLU A 399 -13.06 -34.27 -14.96
C GLU A 399 -13.39 -32.78 -15.10
N THR A 400 -13.85 -32.15 -14.02
CA THR A 400 -14.11 -30.70 -14.00
C THR A 400 -12.84 -29.90 -14.21
N LEU A 401 -11.70 -30.30 -13.63
CA LEU A 401 -10.43 -29.59 -13.83
C LEU A 401 -10.01 -29.60 -15.30
N GLU A 402 -10.15 -30.74 -15.97
CA GLU A 402 -9.84 -30.86 -17.39
C GLU A 402 -10.77 -30.02 -18.26
N ALA A 403 -12.06 -29.97 -17.93
CA ALA A 403 -13.01 -29.10 -18.62
C ALA A 403 -12.63 -27.62 -18.45
N VAL A 404 -12.22 -27.21 -17.24
CA VAL A 404 -11.74 -25.84 -16.98
C VAL A 404 -10.50 -25.51 -17.81
N TYR A 405 -9.53 -26.42 -17.91
CA TYR A 405 -8.35 -26.21 -18.77
C TYR A 405 -8.75 -26.13 -20.25
N ALA A 406 -9.61 -27.04 -20.72
CA ALA A 406 -10.09 -27.01 -22.10
C ALA A 406 -10.76 -25.66 -22.42
N ASP A 407 -11.60 -25.15 -21.52
CA ASP A 407 -12.26 -23.87 -21.67
C ASP A 407 -11.30 -22.68 -21.72
N VAL A 408 -10.34 -22.60 -20.78
CA VAL A 408 -9.38 -21.48 -20.70
C VAL A 408 -8.46 -21.43 -21.93
N PHE A 409 -8.09 -22.59 -22.46
CA PHE A 409 -7.29 -22.72 -23.68
C PHE A 409 -8.16 -22.80 -24.95
N HIS A 410 -9.48 -22.59 -24.86
CA HIS A 410 -10.42 -22.68 -25.99
C HIS A 410 -10.24 -23.95 -26.85
N ALA A 411 -10.03 -25.08 -26.18
CA ALA A 411 -9.84 -26.39 -26.77
C ALA A 411 -11.06 -27.29 -26.55
N GLU A 412 -11.12 -28.41 -27.27
CA GLU A 412 -12.23 -29.37 -27.16
C GLU A 412 -12.09 -30.30 -25.95
N SER A 413 -10.87 -30.58 -25.50
CA SER A 413 -10.58 -31.47 -24.38
C SER A 413 -9.23 -31.16 -23.76
N ALA A 414 -9.01 -31.60 -22.53
CA ALA A 414 -7.72 -31.58 -21.86
C ALA A 414 -7.46 -32.87 -21.10
N LEU A 415 -6.18 -33.12 -20.81
CA LEU A 415 -5.67 -34.15 -19.93
C LEU A 415 -4.76 -33.48 -18.91
N VAL A 416 -5.22 -33.35 -17.66
CA VAL A 416 -4.50 -32.67 -16.57
C VAL A 416 -4.36 -33.66 -15.41
N ARG A 417 -3.13 -34.10 -15.14
CA ARG A 417 -2.89 -35.31 -14.34
C ARG A 417 -1.63 -35.20 -13.48
N PRO A 418 -1.67 -35.66 -12.21
CA PRO A 418 -0.44 -35.86 -11.42
C PRO A 418 0.42 -37.02 -11.96
N GLN A 419 -0.18 -37.96 -12.71
CA GLN A 419 0.54 -39.06 -13.36
C GLN A 419 1.51 -38.57 -14.44
N LEU A 420 1.28 -37.38 -15.00
CA LEU A 420 2.23 -36.71 -15.88
C LEU A 420 3.32 -36.06 -15.03
N THR A 421 4.31 -36.84 -14.63
CA THR A 421 5.35 -36.45 -13.66
C THR A 421 6.10 -35.14 -13.95
N CYS A 422 6.27 -34.75 -15.22
CA CYS A 422 6.88 -33.48 -15.61
C CYS A 422 6.47 -33.08 -17.05
N GLY A 423 6.84 -31.87 -17.48
CA GLY A 423 6.61 -31.40 -18.85
C GLY A 423 7.19 -32.32 -19.94
N THR A 424 8.42 -32.83 -19.76
CA THR A 424 9.03 -33.80 -20.69
C THR A 424 8.21 -35.09 -20.80
N HIS A 425 7.63 -35.57 -19.70
CA HIS A 425 6.76 -36.74 -19.72
C HIS A 425 5.43 -36.44 -20.43
N ALA A 426 4.85 -35.25 -20.27
CA ALA A 426 3.67 -34.83 -21.03
C ALA A 426 3.95 -34.76 -22.54
N LEU A 427 5.08 -34.20 -22.95
CA LEU A 427 5.52 -34.16 -24.36
C LEU A 427 5.76 -35.57 -24.90
N THR A 428 6.46 -36.42 -24.14
CA THR A 428 6.72 -37.82 -24.52
C THR A 428 5.41 -38.60 -24.69
N THR A 429 4.45 -38.38 -23.80
CA THR A 429 3.11 -38.97 -23.86
C THR A 429 2.40 -38.53 -25.14
N ALA A 430 2.36 -37.23 -25.42
CA ALA A 430 1.73 -36.68 -26.63
C ALA A 430 2.36 -37.21 -27.92
N LEU A 431 3.68 -37.11 -28.04
CA LEU A 431 4.43 -37.59 -29.20
C LEU A 431 4.20 -39.09 -29.44
N SER A 432 4.36 -39.91 -28.40
CA SER A 432 4.19 -41.37 -28.49
C SER A 432 2.74 -41.80 -28.71
N ALA A 433 1.77 -40.97 -28.30
CA ALA A 433 0.35 -41.24 -28.49
C ALA A 433 -0.07 -41.05 -29.94
N ILE A 434 0.57 -40.11 -30.65
CA ILE A 434 0.18 -39.69 -31.99
C ILE A 434 1.02 -40.38 -33.06
N LEU A 435 2.34 -40.42 -32.89
CA LEU A 435 3.25 -40.98 -33.88
C LEU A 435 3.22 -42.51 -33.88
N ARG A 436 3.35 -43.11 -35.06
CA ARG A 436 3.39 -44.55 -35.30
C ARG A 436 4.61 -44.91 -36.17
N PRO A 437 5.00 -46.20 -36.21
CA PRO A 437 6.10 -46.63 -37.07
C PRO A 437 5.87 -46.21 -38.53
N GLY A 438 6.85 -45.53 -39.13
CA GLY A 438 6.79 -44.98 -40.49
C GLY A 438 6.43 -43.49 -40.57
N ASP A 439 5.90 -42.90 -39.48
CA ASP A 439 5.64 -41.46 -39.39
C ASP A 439 6.94 -40.66 -39.21
N GLU A 440 6.88 -39.37 -39.56
CA GLU A 440 7.95 -38.40 -39.34
C GLU A 440 7.47 -37.25 -38.42
N LEU A 441 8.30 -36.95 -37.43
CA LEU A 441 8.24 -35.75 -36.59
C LEU A 441 9.07 -34.63 -37.23
N LEU A 442 8.49 -33.45 -37.38
CA LEU A 442 9.18 -32.24 -37.88
C LEU A 442 9.25 -31.14 -36.81
N THR A 443 10.43 -30.57 -36.59
CA THR A 443 10.67 -29.36 -35.81
C THR A 443 11.00 -28.18 -36.73
N PRO A 444 10.09 -27.21 -36.97
CA PRO A 444 10.31 -26.10 -37.89
C PRO A 444 10.96 -24.87 -37.24
N VAL A 445 11.41 -24.98 -35.99
CA VAL A 445 11.92 -23.85 -35.18
C VAL A 445 13.27 -24.19 -34.53
N GLY A 446 14.04 -25.00 -35.24
CA GLY A 446 15.34 -25.52 -34.83
C GLY A 446 15.25 -26.70 -33.87
N LYS A 447 16.39 -26.96 -33.24
CA LYS A 447 16.57 -28.09 -32.31
C LYS A 447 15.67 -27.94 -31.08
N PRO A 448 14.98 -29.01 -30.64
CA PRO A 448 14.24 -28.99 -29.37
C PRO A 448 15.20 -28.97 -28.17
N TYR A 449 14.67 -28.63 -26.99
CA TYR A 449 15.45 -28.62 -25.74
C TYR A 449 16.01 -30.01 -25.36
N ASP A 450 17.10 -29.99 -24.60
CA ASP A 450 18.07 -31.08 -24.43
C ASP A 450 17.49 -32.43 -23.99
N THR A 451 16.46 -32.43 -23.13
CA THR A 451 15.86 -33.69 -22.66
C THR A 451 14.99 -34.36 -23.72
N LEU A 452 14.40 -33.57 -24.63
CA LEU A 452 13.57 -34.11 -25.72
C LEU A 452 14.42 -34.78 -26.81
N GLU A 453 15.71 -34.45 -26.91
CA GLU A 453 16.63 -35.13 -27.82
C GLU A 453 16.71 -36.64 -27.55
N GLY A 454 16.73 -37.03 -26.27
CA GLY A 454 16.73 -38.43 -25.87
C GLY A 454 15.40 -39.12 -26.17
N VAL A 455 14.28 -38.41 -25.99
CA VAL A 455 12.93 -38.91 -26.34
C VAL A 455 12.83 -39.18 -27.83
N ILE A 456 13.34 -38.27 -28.66
CA ILE A 456 13.28 -38.40 -30.12
C ILE A 456 14.29 -39.45 -30.62
N GLY A 457 15.47 -39.52 -30.02
CA GLY A 457 16.55 -40.43 -30.44
C GLY A 457 17.60 -39.74 -31.32
N ILE A 458 17.96 -38.48 -31.00
CA ILE A 458 18.90 -37.65 -31.78
C ILE A 458 20.20 -37.32 -31.03
N LYS A 459 20.52 -38.00 -29.91
CA LYS A 459 21.78 -37.86 -29.15
C LYS A 459 22.97 -38.66 -29.70
N GLY A 460 22.88 -39.18 -30.93
CA GLY A 460 23.94 -40.01 -31.50
C GLY A 460 24.11 -41.36 -30.79
N ASP A 461 25.33 -41.67 -30.32
CA ASP A 461 25.66 -42.92 -29.62
C ASP A 461 25.08 -42.97 -28.19
N ASP A 462 24.72 -41.83 -27.61
CA ASP A 462 24.17 -41.70 -26.25
C ASP A 462 22.62 -41.75 -26.22
N ASN A 463 21.99 -42.31 -27.25
CA ASN A 463 20.54 -42.41 -27.31
C ASN A 463 19.99 -43.39 -26.27
N PRO A 464 19.04 -42.98 -25.41
CA PRO A 464 18.42 -43.90 -24.47
C PRO A 464 17.49 -44.89 -25.20
N PRO A 465 17.34 -46.12 -24.67
CA PRO A 465 16.37 -47.07 -25.20
C PRO A 465 14.94 -46.56 -25.03
N GLY A 466 14.04 -46.98 -25.92
CA GLY A 466 12.64 -46.56 -25.93
C GLY A 466 12.39 -45.19 -26.57
N SER A 467 13.36 -44.63 -27.29
CA SER A 467 13.19 -43.40 -28.08
C SER A 467 12.24 -43.60 -29.27
N LEU A 468 11.66 -42.51 -29.80
CA LEU A 468 10.78 -42.56 -30.97
C LEU A 468 11.47 -43.22 -32.18
N LYS A 469 12.77 -42.96 -32.37
CA LYS A 469 13.59 -43.58 -33.41
C LYS A 469 13.60 -45.11 -33.33
N GLU A 470 13.67 -45.70 -32.14
CA GLU A 470 13.63 -47.17 -31.97
C GLU A 470 12.27 -47.77 -32.34
N PHE A 471 11.18 -46.98 -32.23
CA PHE A 471 9.85 -47.36 -32.69
C PHE A 471 9.62 -47.07 -34.19
N GLY A 472 10.67 -46.76 -34.95
CA GLY A 472 10.60 -46.56 -36.40
C GLY A 472 9.98 -45.22 -36.82
N ILE A 473 10.01 -44.22 -35.94
CA ILE A 473 9.57 -42.85 -36.24
C ILE A 473 10.78 -42.03 -36.68
N SER A 474 10.70 -41.38 -37.84
CA SER A 474 11.79 -40.52 -38.33
C SER A 474 11.68 -39.09 -37.79
N TYR A 475 12.80 -38.38 -37.76
CA TYR A 475 12.89 -36.99 -37.30
C TYR A 475 13.47 -36.10 -38.40
N ARG A 476 12.93 -34.89 -38.51
CA ARG A 476 13.43 -33.82 -39.37
C ARG A 476 13.40 -32.50 -38.62
N GLN A 477 14.34 -31.62 -38.95
CA GLN A 477 14.48 -30.29 -38.36
C GLN A 477 14.69 -29.25 -39.46
N VAL A 478 14.14 -28.07 -39.23
CA VAL A 478 14.46 -26.84 -39.95
C VAL A 478 14.82 -25.78 -38.93
N ASP A 479 16.01 -25.20 -39.06
CA ASP A 479 16.49 -24.14 -38.19
C ASP A 479 15.84 -22.80 -38.53
N LEU A 480 15.84 -21.88 -37.56
CA LEU A 480 15.52 -20.49 -37.84
C LEU A 480 16.66 -19.84 -38.63
N LEU A 481 16.33 -18.79 -39.37
CA LEU A 481 17.33 -17.92 -39.98
C LEU A 481 18.15 -17.19 -38.90
N GLU A 482 19.31 -16.65 -39.28
CA GLU A 482 20.22 -15.96 -38.34
C GLU A 482 19.55 -14.77 -37.60
N ASP A 483 18.55 -14.14 -38.21
CA ASP A 483 17.76 -13.07 -37.61
C ASP A 483 16.62 -13.57 -36.69
N GLY A 484 16.50 -14.89 -36.51
CA GLY A 484 15.47 -15.54 -35.71
C GLY A 484 14.10 -15.64 -36.38
N SER A 485 14.00 -15.33 -37.68
CA SER A 485 12.78 -15.54 -38.48
C SER A 485 12.66 -16.99 -38.98
N PHE A 486 11.46 -17.37 -39.43
CA PHE A 486 11.19 -18.73 -39.92
C PHE A 486 11.73 -18.90 -41.34
N ASP A 487 12.45 -19.99 -41.60
CA ASP A 487 12.83 -20.38 -42.97
C ASP A 487 11.66 -21.09 -43.66
N PHE A 488 10.71 -20.31 -44.19
CA PHE A 488 9.49 -20.83 -44.81
C PHE A 488 9.78 -21.72 -46.03
N ASP A 489 10.83 -21.43 -46.79
CA ASP A 489 11.19 -22.22 -47.96
C ASP A 489 11.71 -23.60 -47.54
N ALA A 490 12.63 -23.65 -46.57
CA ALA A 490 13.12 -24.92 -46.03
C ALA A 490 12.01 -25.72 -45.31
N ILE A 491 11.09 -25.05 -44.59
CA ILE A 491 9.91 -25.71 -43.98
C ILE A 491 9.05 -26.36 -45.07
N LYS A 492 8.82 -25.67 -46.18
CA LYS A 492 8.03 -26.20 -47.30
C LYS A 492 8.69 -27.42 -47.95
N GLU A 493 10.01 -27.41 -48.11
CA GLU A 493 10.77 -28.55 -48.63
C GLU A 493 10.84 -29.73 -47.64
N ALA A 494 10.81 -29.44 -46.33
CA ALA A 494 10.88 -30.45 -45.28
C ALA A 494 9.59 -31.27 -45.16
N ILE A 495 8.43 -30.64 -45.34
CA ILE A 495 7.11 -31.30 -45.23
C ILE A 495 6.93 -32.29 -46.38
N ASN A 496 6.66 -33.55 -46.04
CA ASN A 496 6.45 -34.64 -47.00
C ASN A 496 5.33 -35.58 -46.53
N ASP A 497 5.08 -36.67 -47.28
CA ASP A 497 4.00 -37.62 -47.02
C ASP A 497 4.10 -38.28 -45.63
N LYS A 498 5.31 -38.50 -45.11
CA LYS A 498 5.53 -39.08 -43.77
C LYS A 498 5.33 -38.09 -42.64
N THR A 499 5.44 -36.78 -42.91
CA THR A 499 5.32 -35.74 -41.87
C THR A 499 3.92 -35.79 -41.26
N LYS A 500 3.82 -36.35 -40.04
CA LYS A 500 2.55 -36.59 -39.36
C LYS A 500 2.28 -35.53 -38.30
N LEU A 501 3.33 -35.14 -37.58
CA LEU A 501 3.28 -34.17 -36.51
C LEU A 501 4.42 -33.16 -36.66
N VAL A 502 4.07 -31.89 -36.49
CA VAL A 502 4.97 -30.77 -36.32
C VAL A 502 4.96 -30.35 -34.85
N THR A 503 6.12 -30.24 -34.24
CA THR A 503 6.25 -29.73 -32.86
C THR A 503 6.93 -28.36 -32.87
N ILE A 504 6.27 -27.36 -32.28
CA ILE A 504 6.74 -25.98 -32.20
C ILE A 504 7.05 -25.67 -30.73
N GLN A 505 8.30 -25.35 -30.44
CA GLN A 505 8.71 -24.96 -29.09
C GLN A 505 8.54 -23.45 -28.91
N ARG A 506 7.58 -23.02 -28.08
CA ARG A 506 7.31 -21.59 -27.83
C ARG A 506 8.49 -20.93 -27.13
N SER A 507 8.79 -21.40 -25.91
CA SER A 507 9.93 -20.93 -25.13
C SER A 507 11.25 -21.23 -25.83
N LYS A 508 12.21 -20.33 -25.72
CA LYS A 508 13.57 -20.58 -26.20
C LYS A 508 14.33 -21.59 -25.32
N GLY A 509 13.94 -21.78 -24.07
CA GLY A 509 14.74 -22.54 -23.11
C GLY A 509 16.16 -21.99 -23.04
N TYR A 510 17.15 -22.84 -23.31
CA TYR A 510 18.56 -22.43 -23.38
C TYR A 510 19.02 -21.91 -24.75
N ALA A 511 18.16 -21.96 -25.77
CA ALA A 511 18.53 -21.57 -27.13
C ALA A 511 18.78 -20.05 -27.26
N THR A 512 19.68 -19.67 -28.16
CA THR A 512 20.09 -18.29 -28.43
C THR A 512 19.13 -17.52 -29.36
N ARG A 513 17.91 -18.03 -29.54
CA ARG A 513 16.86 -17.42 -30.38
C ARG A 513 15.83 -16.65 -29.57
N PRO A 514 15.06 -15.74 -30.19
CA PRO A 514 13.90 -15.12 -29.54
C PRO A 514 12.84 -16.16 -29.14
N THR A 515 12.12 -15.88 -28.06
CA THR A 515 10.88 -16.58 -27.71
C THR A 515 9.82 -16.24 -28.76
N LEU A 516 9.04 -17.24 -29.18
CA LEU A 516 8.00 -17.03 -30.19
C LEU A 516 6.72 -16.51 -29.55
N SER A 517 6.18 -15.42 -30.10
CA SER A 517 4.85 -14.93 -29.73
C SER A 517 3.75 -15.85 -30.22
N VAL A 518 2.59 -15.84 -29.56
CA VAL A 518 1.43 -16.61 -30.03
C VAL A 518 1.06 -16.23 -31.46
N LYS A 519 1.13 -14.95 -31.81
CA LYS A 519 0.91 -14.48 -33.19
C LYS A 519 1.84 -15.14 -34.21
N ARG A 520 3.16 -15.17 -33.93
CA ARG A 520 4.16 -15.80 -34.82
C ARG A 520 3.93 -17.31 -34.94
N ILE A 521 3.52 -17.96 -33.86
CA ILE A 521 3.15 -19.38 -33.88
C ILE A 521 1.94 -19.59 -34.83
N GLY A 522 0.94 -18.72 -34.76
CA GLY A 522 -0.22 -18.76 -35.67
C GLY A 522 0.13 -18.57 -37.15
N GLU A 523 1.04 -17.65 -37.46
CA GLU A 523 1.57 -17.43 -38.81
C GLU A 523 2.25 -18.71 -39.35
N LEU A 524 3.10 -19.33 -38.53
CA LEU A 524 3.79 -20.57 -38.86
C LEU A 524 2.81 -21.74 -39.07
N ILE A 525 1.85 -21.91 -38.17
CA ILE A 525 0.82 -22.97 -38.27
C ILE A 525 0.00 -22.79 -39.54
N SER A 526 -0.44 -21.56 -39.83
CA SER A 526 -1.22 -21.26 -41.03
C SER A 526 -0.45 -21.61 -42.30
N PHE A 527 0.85 -21.29 -42.34
CA PHE A 527 1.72 -21.67 -43.46
C PHE A 527 1.85 -23.19 -43.61
N ILE A 528 2.14 -23.91 -42.53
CA ILE A 528 2.28 -25.38 -42.53
C ILE A 528 0.98 -26.04 -43.02
N LYS A 529 -0.18 -25.59 -42.49
CA LYS A 529 -1.50 -26.12 -42.86
C LYS A 529 -1.87 -25.79 -44.31
N SER A 530 -1.33 -24.73 -44.90
CA SER A 530 -1.52 -24.43 -46.33
C SER A 530 -0.81 -25.43 -47.25
N ILE A 531 0.24 -26.10 -46.76
CA ILE A 531 1.01 -27.12 -47.48
C ILE A 531 0.38 -28.50 -47.26
N LYS A 532 0.09 -28.85 -46.00
CA LYS A 532 -0.46 -30.15 -45.60
C LYS A 532 -1.52 -29.97 -44.51
N PRO A 533 -2.81 -29.78 -44.86
CA PRO A 533 -3.86 -29.43 -43.90
C PRO A 533 -4.05 -30.43 -42.74
N GLU A 534 -3.75 -31.71 -42.97
CA GLU A 534 -3.94 -32.81 -42.03
C GLU A 534 -2.76 -33.03 -41.06
N VAL A 535 -1.62 -32.34 -41.25
CA VAL A 535 -0.47 -32.46 -40.34
C VAL A 535 -0.85 -31.92 -38.97
N ILE A 536 -0.49 -32.61 -37.89
CA ILE A 536 -0.84 -32.18 -36.53
C ILE A 536 0.18 -31.13 -36.07
N CYS A 537 -0.27 -29.94 -35.67
CA CYS A 537 0.57 -28.90 -35.10
C CYS A 537 0.46 -28.93 -33.57
N MET A 538 1.48 -29.48 -32.91
CA MET A 538 1.63 -29.49 -31.45
C MET A 538 2.54 -28.34 -31.03
N VAL A 539 2.18 -27.65 -29.95
CA VAL A 539 3.02 -26.60 -29.35
C VAL A 539 3.47 -27.03 -27.95
N ASP A 540 4.78 -27.06 -27.72
CA ASP A 540 5.32 -27.05 -26.37
C ASP A 540 5.16 -25.63 -25.81
N ASN A 541 4.19 -25.47 -24.92
CA ASN A 541 3.72 -24.18 -24.43
C ASN A 541 4.35 -23.79 -23.09
N CYS A 542 5.29 -24.59 -22.57
CA CYS A 542 5.96 -24.33 -21.31
C CYS A 542 6.48 -22.89 -21.22
N TYR A 543 6.27 -22.27 -20.06
CA TYR A 543 6.70 -20.91 -19.69
C TYR A 543 5.92 -19.77 -20.34
N GLY A 544 5.11 -20.05 -21.37
CA GLY A 544 4.32 -19.07 -22.09
C GLY A 544 2.89 -18.89 -21.56
N GLU A 545 2.43 -19.82 -20.71
CA GLU A 545 1.05 -19.79 -20.22
C GLU A 545 0.77 -18.49 -19.46
N PHE A 546 -0.31 -17.80 -19.86
CA PHE A 546 -0.79 -16.54 -19.31
C PHE A 546 0.11 -15.31 -19.49
N VAL A 547 1.20 -15.42 -20.27
CA VAL A 547 2.06 -14.26 -20.62
C VAL A 547 1.38 -13.35 -21.64
N GLU A 548 0.54 -13.91 -22.50
CA GLU A 548 -0.29 -13.21 -23.48
C GLU A 548 -1.78 -13.43 -23.15
N THR A 549 -2.68 -12.64 -23.75
CA THR A 549 -4.14 -12.79 -23.54
C THR A 549 -4.73 -14.01 -24.26
N ILE A 550 -4.01 -14.52 -25.25
CA ILE A 550 -4.34 -15.70 -26.06
C ILE A 550 -3.25 -16.77 -25.90
N GLU A 551 -3.59 -18.01 -26.23
CA GLU A 551 -2.71 -19.18 -26.21
C GLU A 551 -2.60 -19.81 -27.61
N PRO A 552 -1.62 -20.70 -27.88
CA PRO A 552 -1.42 -21.21 -29.24
C PRO A 552 -2.62 -21.96 -29.85
N THR A 553 -3.50 -22.53 -29.03
CA THR A 553 -4.77 -23.12 -29.45
C THR A 553 -5.71 -22.11 -30.12
N ASP A 554 -5.65 -20.82 -29.73
CA ASP A 554 -6.45 -19.74 -30.33
C ASP A 554 -6.04 -19.41 -31.78
N VAL A 555 -4.83 -19.82 -32.17
CA VAL A 555 -4.23 -19.50 -33.47
C VAL A 555 -3.95 -20.74 -34.31
N GLY A 556 -4.65 -21.84 -34.02
CA GLY A 556 -4.70 -23.03 -34.86
C GLY A 556 -3.81 -24.19 -34.42
N ALA A 557 -3.18 -24.13 -33.23
CA ALA A 557 -2.52 -25.32 -32.68
C ALA A 557 -3.56 -26.41 -32.43
N ASP A 558 -3.29 -27.63 -32.92
CA ASP A 558 -4.17 -28.78 -32.70
C ASP A 558 -4.09 -29.25 -31.24
N MET A 559 -2.95 -28.99 -30.58
CA MET A 559 -2.75 -29.23 -29.15
C MET A 559 -1.58 -28.43 -28.57
N CYS A 560 -1.67 -28.13 -27.28
CA CYS A 560 -0.60 -27.58 -26.45
C CYS A 560 -0.23 -28.55 -25.33
N VAL A 561 1.03 -28.53 -24.92
CA VAL A 561 1.57 -29.39 -23.86
C VAL A 561 2.41 -28.55 -22.90
N GLY A 562 2.33 -28.84 -21.60
CA GLY A 562 3.18 -28.19 -20.61
C GLY A 562 3.20 -28.86 -19.24
N SER A 563 3.81 -28.17 -18.28
CA SER A 563 4.09 -28.66 -16.92
C SER A 563 3.27 -27.90 -15.88
N LEU A 564 2.76 -28.59 -14.87
CA LEU A 564 2.03 -27.94 -13.77
C LEU A 564 2.97 -27.32 -12.74
N ILE A 565 4.21 -27.80 -12.58
CA ILE A 565 5.20 -27.13 -11.71
C ILE A 565 5.82 -25.86 -12.35
N LYS A 566 5.14 -25.28 -13.35
CA LYS A 566 5.46 -24.03 -14.04
C LYS A 566 4.28 -23.06 -13.90
N ASN A 567 4.16 -22.11 -14.83
CA ASN A 567 3.12 -21.08 -14.90
C ASN A 567 1.71 -21.58 -14.49
N PRO A 568 1.12 -22.61 -15.13
CA PRO A 568 -0.27 -22.96 -14.88
C PRO A 568 -0.53 -23.60 -13.50
N GLY A 569 0.48 -24.01 -12.75
CA GLY A 569 0.28 -24.48 -11.38
C GLY A 569 0.35 -23.40 -10.31
N GLY A 570 0.67 -22.15 -10.68
CA GLY A 570 0.65 -21.01 -9.77
C GLY A 570 1.46 -21.18 -8.50
N GLY A 571 2.53 -22.00 -8.52
CA GLY A 571 3.35 -22.32 -7.36
C GLY A 571 2.72 -23.27 -6.33
N LEU A 572 1.52 -23.80 -6.60
CA LEU A 572 0.81 -24.69 -5.69
C LEU A 572 0.75 -26.14 -6.16
N ALA A 573 0.78 -26.37 -7.47
CA ALA A 573 0.76 -27.73 -8.01
C ALA A 573 2.05 -28.46 -7.63
N PRO A 574 1.98 -29.55 -6.83
CA PRO A 574 3.18 -30.24 -6.34
C PRO A 574 3.88 -31.10 -7.41
N ILE A 575 3.14 -31.45 -8.46
CA ILE A 575 3.57 -32.29 -9.58
C ILE A 575 2.58 -32.09 -10.73
N GLY A 576 2.88 -32.62 -11.90
CA GLY A 576 1.90 -32.87 -12.94
C GLY A 576 2.25 -32.20 -14.26
N GLY A 577 1.44 -32.51 -15.26
CA GLY A 577 1.51 -31.94 -16.60
C GLY A 577 0.11 -31.78 -17.16
N TYR A 578 0.02 -31.01 -18.24
CA TYR A 578 -1.22 -30.85 -18.99
C TYR A 578 -0.99 -31.06 -20.49
N ILE A 579 -2.02 -31.58 -21.15
CA ILE A 579 -2.14 -31.69 -22.60
C ILE A 579 -3.54 -31.17 -22.94
N VAL A 580 -3.67 -30.18 -23.82
CA VAL A 580 -4.96 -29.55 -24.15
C VAL A 580 -5.08 -29.36 -25.66
N GLY A 581 -6.25 -29.62 -26.24
CA GLY A 581 -6.40 -29.57 -27.71
C GLY A 581 -7.63 -30.30 -28.23
N LYS A 582 -7.55 -30.77 -29.47
CA LYS A 582 -8.62 -31.55 -30.14
C LYS A 582 -8.93 -32.84 -29.38
N LYS A 583 -10.21 -33.16 -29.23
CA LYS A 583 -10.68 -34.27 -28.39
C LYS A 583 -10.03 -35.60 -28.78
N GLU A 584 -10.01 -35.89 -30.08
CA GLU A 584 -9.44 -37.12 -30.64
C GLU A 584 -7.94 -37.31 -30.31
N LEU A 585 -7.16 -36.22 -30.25
CA LEU A 585 -5.75 -36.26 -29.90
C LEU A 585 -5.56 -36.46 -28.39
N ILE A 586 -6.38 -35.80 -27.57
CA ILE A 586 -6.34 -35.95 -26.12
C ILE A 586 -6.74 -37.37 -25.68
N ASP A 587 -7.74 -37.96 -26.34
CA ASP A 587 -8.14 -39.35 -26.08
C ASP A 587 -6.97 -40.31 -26.37
N LEU A 588 -6.23 -40.12 -27.47
CA LEU A 588 -5.02 -40.89 -27.78
C LEU A 588 -3.94 -40.72 -26.69
N CYS A 589 -3.73 -39.48 -26.22
CA CYS A 589 -2.79 -39.20 -25.14
C CYS A 589 -3.17 -39.92 -23.85
N ALA A 590 -4.47 -39.96 -23.52
CA ALA A 590 -4.97 -40.65 -22.34
C ALA A 590 -4.76 -42.16 -22.44
N TYR A 591 -4.96 -42.77 -23.61
CA TYR A 591 -4.65 -44.19 -23.82
C TYR A 591 -3.16 -44.49 -23.69
N ARG A 592 -2.29 -43.57 -24.14
CA ARG A 592 -0.84 -43.72 -24.01
C ARG A 592 -0.38 -43.58 -22.56
N LEU A 593 -0.96 -42.64 -21.81
CA LEU A 593 -0.65 -42.44 -20.39
C LEU A 593 -1.09 -43.64 -19.53
N THR A 594 -2.21 -44.26 -19.88
CA THR A 594 -2.81 -45.36 -19.11
C THR A 594 -2.66 -46.68 -19.88
N ALA A 595 -3.72 -47.13 -20.54
CA ALA A 595 -3.74 -48.24 -21.46
C ALA A 595 -4.90 -48.08 -22.48
N PRO A 596 -4.77 -48.66 -23.69
CA PRO A 596 -5.88 -48.75 -24.64
C PRO A 596 -7.13 -49.38 -24.00
N GLY A 597 -8.29 -48.74 -24.20
CA GLY A 597 -9.57 -49.15 -23.61
C GLY A 597 -9.87 -48.58 -22.23
N LEU A 598 -8.86 -48.06 -21.49
CA LEU A 598 -9.07 -47.34 -20.22
C LEU A 598 -9.16 -45.83 -20.44
N GLY A 599 -8.17 -45.26 -21.15
CA GLY A 599 -8.18 -43.85 -21.54
C GLY A 599 -8.26 -42.89 -20.34
N LYS A 600 -9.19 -41.93 -20.40
CA LYS A 600 -9.34 -40.87 -19.39
C LYS A 600 -10.03 -41.32 -18.10
N GLU A 601 -10.71 -42.47 -18.13
CA GLU A 601 -11.61 -42.96 -17.07
C GLU A 601 -10.89 -43.28 -15.75
N VAL A 602 -9.61 -43.66 -15.83
CA VAL A 602 -8.78 -44.07 -14.70
C VAL A 602 -7.68 -43.07 -14.37
N GLY A 603 -7.18 -43.16 -13.14
CA GLY A 603 -6.12 -42.30 -12.62
C GLY A 603 -6.62 -41.52 -11.42
N ALA A 604 -6.44 -42.09 -10.24
CA ALA A 604 -6.78 -41.45 -8.98
C ALA A 604 -5.97 -40.16 -8.76
N THR A 605 -6.60 -39.13 -8.22
CA THR A 605 -5.99 -37.82 -7.96
C THR A 605 -5.34 -37.71 -6.60
N LEU A 606 -5.64 -38.63 -5.67
CA LEU A 606 -4.99 -38.74 -4.36
C LEU A 606 -5.00 -37.43 -3.55
N GLY A 607 -6.02 -36.59 -3.76
CA GLY A 607 -6.24 -35.36 -3.00
C GLY A 607 -5.52 -34.11 -3.53
N VAL A 608 -4.86 -34.18 -4.69
CA VAL A 608 -4.17 -33.01 -5.27
C VAL A 608 -5.09 -32.05 -6.04
N ASN A 609 -6.36 -32.41 -6.25
CA ASN A 609 -7.32 -31.58 -7.01
C ASN A 609 -7.40 -30.15 -6.46
N ARG A 610 -7.48 -29.99 -5.13
CA ARG A 610 -7.56 -28.66 -4.51
C ARG A 610 -6.41 -27.74 -4.93
N VAL A 611 -5.18 -28.22 -4.85
CA VAL A 611 -3.99 -27.42 -5.16
C VAL A 611 -3.84 -27.20 -6.66
N PHE A 612 -4.35 -28.10 -7.51
CA PHE A 612 -4.40 -27.87 -8.96
C PHE A 612 -5.40 -26.77 -9.33
N PHE A 613 -6.62 -26.81 -8.78
CA PHE A 613 -7.60 -25.72 -9.00
C PHE A 613 -7.09 -24.39 -8.46
N GLN A 614 -6.59 -24.34 -7.23
CA GLN A 614 -6.07 -23.11 -6.64
C GLN A 614 -4.85 -22.59 -7.40
N GLY A 615 -3.94 -23.47 -7.80
CA GLY A 615 -2.78 -23.14 -8.61
C GLY A 615 -3.17 -22.51 -9.95
N PHE A 616 -4.10 -23.14 -10.66
CA PHE A 616 -4.58 -22.62 -11.95
C PHE A 616 -5.33 -21.29 -11.79
N PHE A 617 -6.09 -21.12 -10.71
CA PHE A 617 -6.73 -19.84 -10.39
C PHE A 617 -5.73 -18.71 -10.17
N LEU A 618 -4.61 -18.98 -9.49
CA LEU A 618 -3.56 -17.98 -9.20
C LEU A 618 -2.54 -17.80 -10.33
N ALA A 619 -2.51 -18.73 -11.29
CA ALA A 619 -1.52 -18.76 -12.35
C ALA A 619 -1.35 -17.43 -13.10
N PRO A 620 -2.42 -16.69 -13.50
CA PRO A 620 -2.26 -15.40 -14.17
C PRO A 620 -1.47 -14.36 -13.35
N THR A 621 -1.78 -14.21 -12.05
CA THR A 621 -1.10 -13.27 -11.15
C THR A 621 0.34 -13.71 -10.87
N VAL A 622 0.57 -15.01 -10.67
CA VAL A 622 1.89 -15.55 -10.41
C VAL A 622 2.80 -15.40 -11.64
N THR A 623 2.29 -15.73 -12.84
CA THR A 623 3.00 -15.49 -14.11
C THR A 623 3.36 -14.02 -14.27
N ALA A 624 2.46 -13.10 -13.95
CA ALA A 624 2.73 -11.66 -13.99
C ALA A 624 3.87 -11.25 -13.05
N GLY A 625 3.89 -11.79 -11.82
CA GLY A 625 4.99 -11.58 -10.87
C GLY A 625 6.35 -12.04 -11.41
N ALA A 626 6.41 -13.26 -11.93
CA ALA A 626 7.61 -13.82 -12.56
C ALA A 626 8.07 -13.01 -13.78
N LEU A 627 7.13 -12.60 -14.63
CA LEU A 627 7.40 -11.82 -15.85
C LEU A 627 7.97 -10.44 -15.53
N LYS A 628 7.43 -9.75 -14.52
CA LYS A 628 7.99 -8.49 -14.00
C LYS A 628 9.40 -8.71 -13.48
N GLY A 629 9.64 -9.80 -12.76
CA GLY A 629 10.96 -10.24 -12.30
C GLY A 629 11.97 -10.37 -13.44
N ALA A 630 11.60 -11.08 -14.50
CA ALA A 630 12.43 -11.26 -15.70
C ALA A 630 12.80 -9.92 -16.36
N ILE A 631 11.83 -9.01 -16.53
CA ILE A 631 12.06 -7.68 -17.11
C ILE A 631 12.95 -6.82 -16.21
N PHE A 632 12.74 -6.89 -14.90
CA PHE A 632 13.58 -6.18 -13.95
C PHE A 632 15.02 -6.68 -13.98
N ALA A 633 15.24 -8.00 -14.00
CA ALA A 633 16.56 -8.60 -14.15
C ALA A 633 17.25 -8.13 -15.44
N ALA A 634 16.53 -8.12 -16.58
CA ALA A 634 17.07 -7.59 -17.83
C ALA A 634 17.57 -6.15 -17.69
N ASN A 635 16.74 -5.26 -17.12
CA ASN A 635 17.08 -3.85 -16.95
C ASN A 635 18.26 -3.63 -15.99
N VAL A 636 18.31 -4.37 -14.88
CA VAL A 636 19.42 -4.32 -13.91
C VAL A 636 20.73 -4.69 -14.59
N TYR A 637 20.79 -5.85 -15.24
CA TYR A 637 22.05 -6.37 -15.77
C TYR A 637 22.47 -5.71 -17.08
N GLU A 638 21.53 -5.27 -17.93
CA GLU A 638 21.84 -4.49 -19.12
C GLU A 638 22.43 -3.12 -18.77
N LYS A 639 21.91 -2.46 -17.72
CA LYS A 639 22.45 -1.17 -17.25
C LYS A 639 23.88 -1.30 -16.73
N LEU A 640 24.27 -2.48 -16.25
CA LEU A 640 25.62 -2.84 -15.82
C LEU A 640 26.52 -3.30 -16.98
N GLY A 641 26.01 -3.32 -18.22
CA GLY A 641 26.77 -3.66 -19.42
C GLY A 641 26.79 -5.15 -19.76
N TYR A 642 26.03 -6.00 -19.07
CA TYR A 642 25.90 -7.41 -19.42
C TYR A 642 24.96 -7.58 -20.61
N LYS A 643 25.27 -8.56 -21.47
CA LYS A 643 24.36 -8.97 -22.54
C LYS A 643 23.21 -9.77 -21.93
N VAL A 644 21.99 -9.36 -22.22
CA VAL A 644 20.76 -10.00 -21.75
C VAL A 644 19.92 -10.45 -22.94
N VAL A 645 19.16 -11.53 -22.77
CA VAL A 645 18.20 -11.98 -23.78
C VAL A 645 16.94 -12.49 -23.07
N PRO A 646 15.74 -11.97 -23.37
CA PRO A 646 15.50 -10.80 -24.19
C PRO A 646 16.01 -9.52 -23.49
N ASP A 647 16.22 -8.44 -24.25
CA ASP A 647 16.73 -7.16 -23.74
C ASP A 647 15.69 -6.36 -22.92
N SER A 648 16.08 -5.22 -22.35
CA SER A 648 15.18 -4.42 -21.50
C SER A 648 13.96 -3.85 -22.23
N THR A 649 13.94 -3.83 -23.57
CA THR A 649 12.88 -3.22 -24.39
C THR A 649 12.03 -4.24 -25.15
N GLU A 650 12.58 -5.41 -25.44
CA GLU A 650 11.91 -6.47 -26.20
C GLU A 650 10.58 -6.91 -25.57
N SER A 651 9.60 -7.24 -26.41
CA SER A 651 8.36 -7.91 -25.97
C SER A 651 8.66 -9.25 -25.32
N ARG A 652 7.78 -9.70 -24.41
CA ARG A 652 7.93 -10.97 -23.71
C ARG A 652 6.84 -11.95 -24.10
N HIS A 653 7.21 -13.22 -24.25
CA HIS A 653 6.34 -14.31 -24.68
C HIS A 653 6.52 -15.59 -23.84
N ASP A 654 7.43 -15.55 -22.86
CA ASP A 654 7.66 -16.50 -21.79
C ASP A 654 8.27 -15.77 -20.57
N ILE A 655 8.49 -16.49 -19.46
CA ILE A 655 9.08 -15.95 -18.23
C ILE A 655 10.61 -16.11 -18.14
N ILE A 656 11.27 -16.59 -19.20
CA ILE A 656 12.71 -16.88 -19.18
C ILE A 656 13.53 -15.62 -19.45
N GLN A 657 14.51 -15.36 -18.60
CA GLN A 657 15.50 -14.31 -18.80
C GLN A 657 16.91 -14.90 -18.79
N ALA A 658 17.68 -14.66 -19.85
CA ALA A 658 19.09 -15.03 -19.90
C ALA A 658 19.98 -13.80 -19.64
N VAL A 659 21.06 -13.99 -18.89
CA VAL A 659 22.12 -12.99 -18.65
C VAL A 659 23.47 -13.64 -18.92
N THR A 660 24.24 -13.10 -19.87
CA THR A 660 25.61 -13.55 -20.15
C THR A 660 26.58 -12.84 -19.21
N LEU A 661 27.09 -13.57 -18.22
CA LEU A 661 27.91 -13.02 -17.14
C LEU A 661 29.41 -13.03 -17.46
N GLY A 662 29.84 -13.80 -18.46
CA GLY A 662 31.17 -13.74 -19.04
C GLY A 662 32.28 -14.45 -18.26
N SER A 663 32.03 -14.89 -17.03
CA SER A 663 32.97 -15.69 -16.24
C SER A 663 32.26 -16.71 -15.34
N PRO A 664 32.92 -17.82 -14.98
CA PRO A 664 32.36 -18.81 -14.07
C PRO A 664 32.14 -18.23 -12.66
N GLU A 665 33.03 -17.36 -12.18
CA GLU A 665 32.89 -16.70 -10.87
C GLU A 665 31.61 -15.86 -10.81
N ALA A 666 31.29 -15.16 -11.91
CA ALA A 666 30.09 -14.36 -11.99
C ALA A 666 28.80 -15.20 -11.99
N VAL A 667 28.77 -16.32 -12.71
CA VAL A 667 27.64 -17.27 -12.67
C VAL A 667 27.44 -17.83 -11.27
N ILE A 668 28.53 -18.21 -10.60
CA ILE A 668 28.49 -18.74 -9.23
C ILE A 668 27.98 -17.69 -8.24
N ALA A 669 28.51 -16.46 -8.30
CA ALA A 669 28.09 -15.37 -7.41
C ALA A 669 26.60 -15.00 -7.63
N PHE A 670 26.16 -14.93 -8.89
CA PHE A 670 24.77 -14.70 -9.24
C PHE A 670 23.85 -15.77 -8.63
N CYS A 671 24.14 -17.05 -8.86
CA CYS A 671 23.32 -18.15 -8.37
C CYS A 671 23.31 -18.22 -6.83
N LYS A 672 24.45 -17.97 -6.18
CA LYS A 672 24.51 -17.87 -4.71
C LYS A 672 23.61 -16.75 -4.17
N GLY A 673 23.56 -15.60 -4.83
CA GLY A 673 22.67 -14.51 -4.42
C GLY A 673 21.19 -14.81 -4.65
N ILE A 674 20.82 -15.47 -5.76
CA ILE A 674 19.44 -15.95 -5.98
C ILE A 674 19.03 -16.95 -4.90
N GLN A 675 19.90 -17.91 -4.59
CA GLN A 675 19.64 -18.88 -3.52
C GLN A 675 19.49 -18.20 -2.16
N ALA A 676 20.36 -17.25 -1.82
CA ALA A 676 20.25 -16.47 -0.58
C ALA A 676 18.96 -15.64 -0.50
N GLY A 677 18.44 -15.19 -1.65
CA GLY A 677 17.14 -14.51 -1.77
C GLY A 677 15.92 -15.44 -1.79
N SER A 678 16.10 -16.76 -1.68
CA SER A 678 15.02 -17.75 -1.73
C SER A 678 14.41 -18.03 -0.34
N PRO A 679 13.14 -18.45 -0.24
CA PRO A 679 12.49 -18.74 1.04
C PRO A 679 12.92 -20.08 1.67
N VAL A 680 13.29 -21.06 0.84
CA VAL A 680 13.69 -22.41 1.27
C VAL A 680 15.18 -22.59 0.97
N ASP A 681 15.90 -23.26 1.88
CA ASP A 681 17.32 -23.58 1.73
C ASP A 681 18.23 -22.38 1.40
N SER A 682 17.86 -21.18 1.85
CA SER A 682 18.63 -19.95 1.60
C SER A 682 20.06 -19.96 2.15
N HIS A 683 20.30 -20.81 3.14
CA HIS A 683 21.61 -21.03 3.76
C HIS A 683 22.48 -22.07 3.02
N VAL A 684 21.92 -22.79 2.04
CA VAL A 684 22.63 -23.82 1.27
C VAL A 684 23.22 -23.18 0.02
N ALA A 685 24.50 -22.83 0.04
CA ALA A 685 25.14 -22.22 -1.13
C ALA A 685 25.27 -23.24 -2.29
N PRO A 686 24.79 -22.93 -3.50
CA PRO A 686 24.92 -23.81 -4.64
C PRO A 686 26.36 -23.88 -5.14
N GLU A 687 26.76 -25.05 -5.63
CA GLU A 687 28.05 -25.34 -6.23
C GLU A 687 27.86 -26.01 -7.60
N PRO A 688 28.77 -25.81 -8.58
CA PRO A 688 28.72 -26.54 -9.84
C PRO A 688 28.85 -28.05 -9.65
N TYR A 689 28.04 -28.82 -10.37
CA TYR A 689 28.14 -30.27 -10.38
C TYR A 689 27.72 -30.89 -11.71
N ALA A 690 28.24 -32.08 -12.01
CA ALA A 690 27.89 -32.83 -13.21
C ALA A 690 26.44 -33.33 -13.15
N MET A 691 25.57 -32.83 -14.04
CA MET A 691 24.17 -33.25 -14.14
C MET A 691 23.93 -34.25 -15.29
N PRO A 692 23.19 -35.35 -15.04
CA PRO A 692 22.79 -36.26 -16.11
C PRO A 692 22.04 -35.53 -17.23
N GLY A 693 22.56 -35.64 -18.46
CA GLY A 693 21.96 -35.04 -19.65
C GLY A 693 22.61 -33.74 -20.11
N TYR A 694 23.48 -33.12 -19.31
CA TYR A 694 24.30 -31.96 -19.66
C TYR A 694 25.74 -32.39 -19.96
N HIS A 695 26.43 -31.61 -20.78
CA HIS A 695 27.81 -31.91 -21.23
C HIS A 695 28.90 -31.19 -20.41
N SER A 696 28.50 -30.26 -19.54
CA SER A 696 29.33 -29.52 -18.60
C SER A 696 28.70 -29.53 -17.21
N ASP A 697 29.49 -29.15 -16.20
CA ASP A 697 28.96 -28.92 -14.85
C ASP A 697 27.92 -27.79 -14.89
N VAL A 698 26.84 -27.94 -14.14
CA VAL A 698 25.76 -26.97 -14.05
C VAL A 698 25.64 -26.51 -12.60
N ILE A 699 25.38 -25.23 -12.39
CA ILE A 699 24.98 -24.70 -11.09
C ILE A 699 23.50 -24.34 -11.11
N MET A 700 22.79 -24.60 -10.00
CA MET A 700 21.37 -24.28 -9.85
C MET A 700 21.09 -23.65 -8.49
N ALA A 701 20.43 -22.50 -8.50
CA ALA A 701 19.72 -21.93 -7.37
C ALA A 701 18.23 -22.31 -7.47
N ALA A 702 17.74 -23.07 -6.50
CA ALA A 702 16.42 -23.69 -6.51
C ALA A 702 15.81 -23.81 -5.10
N GLY A 703 15.83 -22.72 -4.33
CA GLY A 703 15.23 -22.62 -3.00
C GLY A 703 13.70 -22.53 -3.00
N ALA A 704 13.03 -23.51 -3.61
CA ALA A 704 11.60 -23.55 -3.88
C ALA A 704 10.82 -24.39 -2.85
N PHE A 705 9.54 -24.07 -2.63
CA PHE A 705 8.61 -24.90 -1.86
C PHE A 705 8.30 -26.23 -2.56
N ILE A 706 8.18 -26.20 -3.89
CA ILE A 706 8.02 -27.39 -4.72
C ILE A 706 9.35 -27.68 -5.42
N GLN A 707 9.91 -28.87 -5.17
CA GLN A 707 11.21 -29.25 -5.73
C GLN A 707 11.20 -29.20 -7.26
N GLY A 708 12.10 -28.40 -7.84
CA GLY A 708 12.22 -28.25 -9.30
C GLY A 708 11.15 -27.37 -9.95
N SER A 709 10.32 -26.69 -9.16
CA SER A 709 9.35 -25.71 -9.65
C SER A 709 10.06 -24.50 -10.23
N SER A 710 9.81 -24.19 -11.50
CA SER A 710 10.46 -23.08 -12.21
C SER A 710 9.54 -21.88 -12.43
N ILE A 711 8.34 -21.91 -11.84
CA ILE A 711 7.54 -20.70 -11.59
C ILE A 711 7.92 -20.02 -10.28
N GLU A 712 8.60 -20.74 -9.38
CA GLU A 712 9.28 -20.18 -8.23
C GLU A 712 10.63 -19.58 -8.64
N LEU A 713 11.13 -18.63 -7.85
CA LEU A 713 12.38 -17.94 -8.13
C LEU A 713 13.53 -18.94 -8.23
N SER A 714 14.15 -19.02 -9.40
CA SER A 714 15.24 -19.95 -9.66
C SER A 714 16.19 -19.40 -10.71
N ALA A 715 17.42 -19.89 -10.67
CA ALA A 715 18.41 -19.58 -11.69
C ALA A 715 19.34 -20.76 -11.91
N ASP A 716 19.71 -21.01 -13.15
CA ASP A 716 20.61 -22.10 -13.51
C ASP A 716 21.44 -21.77 -14.73
N GLY A 717 22.62 -22.37 -14.85
CA GLY A 717 23.47 -22.16 -16.02
C GLY A 717 24.64 -23.13 -16.08
N PRO A 718 25.04 -23.55 -17.30
CA PRO A 718 26.23 -24.37 -17.48
C PRO A 718 27.49 -23.55 -17.19
N ILE A 719 28.49 -24.19 -16.58
CA ILE A 719 29.80 -23.60 -16.33
C ILE A 719 30.67 -23.75 -17.59
N GLU A 720 30.26 -23.07 -18.65
CA GLU A 720 30.97 -23.03 -19.93
C GLU A 720 30.73 -21.71 -20.66
N PRO A 721 31.63 -21.30 -21.57
CA PRO A 721 31.42 -20.09 -22.37
C PRO A 721 30.10 -20.12 -23.16
N PRO A 722 29.32 -19.03 -23.18
CA PRO A 722 29.68 -17.68 -22.75
C PRO A 722 29.36 -17.36 -21.27
N PHE A 723 29.11 -18.38 -20.45
CA PHE A 723 28.72 -18.27 -19.03
C PHE A 723 27.39 -17.53 -18.87
N ALA A 724 26.37 -18.07 -19.54
CA ALA A 724 25.00 -17.57 -19.44
C ALA A 724 24.28 -18.21 -18.26
N VAL A 725 23.57 -17.40 -17.49
CA VAL A 725 22.61 -17.86 -16.49
C VAL A 725 21.19 -17.62 -17.01
N TYR A 726 20.30 -18.54 -16.72
CA TYR A 726 18.89 -18.52 -17.05
C TYR A 726 18.12 -18.35 -15.76
N PHE A 727 17.48 -17.20 -15.64
CA PHE A 727 16.66 -16.79 -14.53
C PHE A 727 15.20 -16.95 -14.90
N GLN A 728 14.41 -17.52 -13.98
CA GLN A 728 12.98 -17.63 -14.16
C GLN A 728 12.23 -17.66 -12.82
N GLY A 729 10.93 -17.36 -12.92
CA GLY A 729 10.00 -17.49 -11.82
C GLY A 729 10.07 -16.37 -10.79
N GLY A 730 9.22 -16.53 -9.77
CA GLY A 730 8.98 -15.55 -8.73
C GLY A 730 7.49 -15.52 -8.40
N LEU A 731 7.09 -16.18 -7.31
CA LEU A 731 5.68 -16.30 -6.92
C LEU A 731 5.01 -14.95 -6.71
N THR A 732 5.80 -13.96 -6.30
CA THR A 732 5.39 -12.57 -6.22
C THR A 732 6.45 -11.70 -6.88
N TRP A 733 6.02 -10.57 -7.46
CA TRP A 733 6.93 -9.54 -7.97
C TRP A 733 7.92 -9.09 -6.88
N TYR A 734 7.46 -8.96 -5.63
CA TYR A 734 8.29 -8.50 -4.51
C TYR A 734 9.43 -9.48 -4.20
N HIS A 735 9.14 -10.79 -4.21
CA HIS A 735 10.15 -11.82 -4.04
C HIS A 735 11.14 -11.85 -5.20
N ALA A 736 10.65 -11.76 -6.44
CA ALA A 736 11.52 -11.70 -7.62
C ALA A 736 12.46 -10.48 -7.57
N ARG A 737 11.92 -9.30 -7.25
CA ARG A 737 12.72 -8.08 -7.06
C ARG A 737 13.79 -8.30 -5.99
N PHE A 738 13.42 -8.80 -4.82
CA PHE A 738 14.37 -9.05 -3.74
C PHE A 738 15.48 -10.04 -4.15
N GLY A 739 15.12 -11.14 -4.79
CA GLY A 739 16.07 -12.13 -5.30
C GLY A 739 17.09 -11.56 -6.29
N ILE A 740 16.64 -10.75 -7.26
CA ILE A 740 17.51 -10.07 -8.21
C ILE A 740 18.39 -9.01 -7.53
N THR A 741 17.86 -8.29 -6.55
CA THR A 741 18.68 -7.35 -5.75
C THR A 741 19.74 -8.10 -4.94
N MET A 742 19.43 -9.30 -4.42
CA MET A 742 20.39 -10.17 -3.73
C MET A 742 21.46 -10.74 -4.67
N SER A 743 21.11 -11.14 -5.91
CA SER A 743 22.11 -11.56 -6.90
C SER A 743 23.11 -10.44 -7.22
N LEU A 744 22.61 -9.20 -7.36
CA LEU A 744 23.47 -8.04 -7.55
C LEU A 744 24.37 -7.77 -6.32
N GLN A 745 23.83 -7.86 -5.11
CA GLN A 745 24.60 -7.67 -3.88
C GLN A 745 25.72 -8.71 -3.74
N TYR A 746 25.46 -9.97 -4.06
CA TYR A 746 26.48 -11.03 -4.01
C TYR A 746 27.57 -10.81 -5.04
N MET A 747 27.21 -10.44 -6.28
CA MET A 747 28.21 -10.10 -7.30
C MET A 747 29.06 -8.90 -6.88
N LYS A 748 28.48 -7.89 -6.22
CA LYS A 748 29.21 -6.76 -5.66
C LYS A 748 30.16 -7.18 -4.53
N ASN A 749 29.72 -8.07 -3.63
CA ASN A 749 30.56 -8.59 -2.53
C ASN A 749 31.82 -9.30 -3.06
N GLU A 750 31.70 -10.01 -4.18
CA GLU A 750 32.81 -10.69 -4.88
C GLU A 750 33.67 -9.74 -5.73
N GLY A 751 33.39 -8.43 -5.72
CA GLY A 751 34.15 -7.43 -6.47
C GLY A 751 33.91 -7.48 -7.99
N LEU A 752 32.86 -8.16 -8.45
CA LEU A 752 32.52 -8.31 -9.86
C LEU A 752 31.76 -7.09 -10.42
N ILE A 753 31.23 -6.24 -9.53
CA ILE A 753 30.54 -4.98 -9.86
C ILE A 753 31.31 -3.84 -9.20
N SER A 754 31.82 -2.91 -10.01
CA SER A 754 32.72 -1.84 -9.53
C SER A 754 32.03 -0.50 -9.27
N GLN A 755 30.88 -0.21 -9.91
CA GLN A 755 30.11 1.04 -9.75
C GLN A 755 28.60 0.80 -10.01
N LEU A 756 27.72 1.51 -9.28
CA LEU A 756 26.25 1.45 -9.35
C LEU A 756 25.58 2.83 -9.49
#